data_AF-A0A7X7KIY6-F1
#
_entry.id   AF-A0A7X7KIY6-F1
#
_cell.length_a   1.000
_cell.length_b   1.000
_cell.length_c   1.000
_cell.angle_alpha   90.00
_cell.angle_beta   90.00
_cell.angle_gamma   90.00
#
_symmetry.space_group_name_H-M   'P 1'
#
loop_
_entity.id
_entity.type
_entity.pdbx_description
1 polymer ?
#
loop_
_entity_poly.entity_id
_entity_poly.type
_entity_poly.pdbx_seq_one_letter_code
_entity_poly.pdbx_strand_id
1 'polypeptide(L)'
;IIGDNTDMYAQGYFVYDSKKSYGITISHLRFGTEPIQAPYLIGTADFVACHNPAYIGRYDMLSCIKEGGVFLLNSEYPSDEVFSRLTRDMQELIIKRRIKFFNIDALSISEKAGLGKRINTVMQTAFFIISGVLPADKATELIKSAIKKTFGKKGDDIVKMNWACVDSTADALQEVKVPSTITASYEPPQLIPADASAFAHDIIEPSMHLLGDQIPVSKMSIDGTLPTATSRLEKRGIAPRVPRWIPENCIQCNMCAFSCPHAVIRAKQIDPKDLADAPASFKTIPSKTKNTRSLQYKIQMYIEDCTGCGVCVQTCPAKEKALVFHTLESEREAGEHTNAAFFDALPDNVLDGAPVTTVKGSQFRKPLFEFSGACGGCGETPYVRLVSQLFGERMIVANATGCSSIYSGTFPTIPYCQAKDGRGPAWGNSLFEDNAEYGLGMRLAIDSNREQLRILVGKALESAVSPELKTALGKAMELWDKADDEAIAAQRAVQAALPAAIGAASADLKPVLSMMLSLSDYFIDKSVWIIGGDGWAYDIGFGGLDHVLSTGRNVNVLVLDTEVYSNTGGQASKSTQLGAVAQFAASGKRYGKKNMGMMFMTYGYVYVASIALGANRAQTLKAFQEAESYQGPSIVFAYAPCIAHGIDMMQTQEEQKLAVESGYFPLFRYNPALAGKEGQKAFSWDSKEPTASFQDFLKRERRYTSLAKSAPDEAKALFERAEVEAKSRLEFYKKFGELL
;
A
#
# COMPACT_ATOMS: atom_id res chain seq x y z
N ILE A 1 -25.90 3.91 24.93
CA ILE A 1 -27.20 4.53 24.53
C ILE A 1 -28.34 3.57 24.85
N ILE A 2 -28.61 2.53 24.06
CA ILE A 2 -29.76 1.64 24.29
C ILE A 2 -29.67 0.93 25.66
N GLY A 3 -28.59 0.17 25.90
CA GLY A 3 -28.43 -0.56 27.17
C GLY A 3 -28.36 0.32 28.43
N ASP A 4 -27.90 1.57 28.31
CA ASP A 4 -27.82 2.48 29.47
C ASP A 4 -29.15 3.20 29.76
N ASN A 5 -30.12 3.18 28.84
CA ASN A 5 -31.35 3.98 28.91
C ASN A 5 -32.64 3.16 28.70
N THR A 6 -32.52 1.82 28.72
CA THR A 6 -33.62 0.85 28.60
C THR A 6 -33.30 -0.39 29.43
N ASP A 7 -34.31 -1.21 29.70
CA ASP A 7 -34.13 -2.51 30.36
C ASP A 7 -33.74 -3.64 29.37
N MET A 8 -33.44 -3.29 28.12
CA MET A 8 -33.04 -4.26 27.11
C MET A 8 -31.58 -4.67 27.27
N TYR A 9 -31.32 -5.96 27.10
CA TYR A 9 -29.99 -6.48 26.83
C TYR A 9 -29.53 -5.99 25.45
N ALA A 10 -28.25 -5.67 25.33
CA ALA A 10 -27.62 -5.25 24.09
C ALA A 10 -26.37 -6.10 23.81
N GLN A 11 -26.26 -6.63 22.61
CA GLN A 11 -25.08 -7.36 22.13
C GLN A 11 -24.55 -6.69 20.86
N GLY A 12 -23.22 -6.56 20.74
CA GLY A 12 -22.55 -6.08 19.54
C GLY A 12 -21.38 -6.97 19.17
N TYR A 13 -21.31 -7.37 17.90
CA TYR A 13 -20.19 -8.07 17.30
C TYR A 13 -19.85 -7.43 15.95
N PHE A 14 -18.56 -7.29 15.64
CA PHE A 14 -18.10 -6.54 14.48
C PHE A 14 -17.11 -7.38 13.69
N VAL A 15 -17.44 -7.65 12.43
CA VAL A 15 -16.55 -8.31 11.48
C VAL A 15 -15.80 -7.22 10.72
N TYR A 16 -14.47 -7.24 10.80
CA TYR A 16 -13.59 -6.29 10.11
C TYR A 16 -12.81 -6.98 9.00
N ASP A 17 -12.51 -6.21 7.96
CA ASP A 17 -11.57 -6.57 6.90
C ASP A 17 -10.12 -6.41 7.37
N SER A 18 -9.21 -7.18 6.78
CA SER A 18 -7.75 -7.05 6.95
C SER A 18 -7.20 -5.75 6.35
N LYS A 19 -7.90 -5.19 5.35
CA LYS A 19 -7.55 -3.91 4.76
C LYS A 19 -7.76 -2.79 5.78
N LYS A 20 -6.64 -2.20 6.22
CA LYS A 20 -6.60 -1.18 7.28
C LYS A 20 -7.44 0.07 7.03
N SER A 21 -7.72 0.39 5.77
CA SER A 21 -8.62 1.49 5.41
C SER A 21 -9.48 1.09 4.23
N TYR A 22 -10.73 1.55 4.27
CA TYR A 22 -11.73 1.30 3.23
C TYR A 22 -12.04 -0.19 3.01
N GLY A 23 -11.69 -1.04 3.97
CA GLY A 23 -12.17 -2.42 4.03
C GLY A 23 -13.64 -2.45 4.44
N ILE A 24 -14.30 -3.59 4.20
CA ILE A 24 -15.68 -3.78 4.65
C ILE A 24 -15.75 -3.93 6.18
N THR A 25 -16.84 -3.47 6.79
CA THR A 25 -17.17 -3.79 8.18
C THR A 25 -18.63 -4.19 8.26
N ILE A 26 -18.90 -5.34 8.87
CA ILE A 26 -20.26 -5.84 9.09
C ILE A 26 -20.54 -5.83 10.59
N SER A 27 -21.52 -5.03 10.99
CA SER A 27 -21.91 -4.86 12.39
C SER A 27 -23.14 -5.71 12.69
N HIS A 28 -23.04 -6.61 13.67
CA HIS A 28 -24.13 -7.43 14.16
C HIS A 28 -24.57 -6.89 15.52
N LEU A 29 -25.74 -6.27 15.57
CA LEU A 29 -26.31 -5.69 16.78
C LEU A 29 -27.61 -6.42 17.13
N ARG A 30 -27.78 -6.79 18.41
CA ARG A 30 -29.02 -7.38 18.93
C ARG A 30 -29.48 -6.61 20.15
N PHE A 31 -30.78 -6.40 20.25
CA PHE A 31 -31.45 -5.79 21.40
C PHE A 31 -32.68 -6.63 21.76
N GLY A 32 -32.92 -6.87 23.05
CA GLY A 32 -34.06 -7.66 23.48
C GLY A 32 -34.31 -7.57 24.98
N THR A 33 -35.52 -7.92 25.41
CA THR A 33 -35.89 -7.97 26.84
C THR A 33 -35.34 -9.19 27.56
N GLU A 34 -34.97 -10.23 26.80
CA GLU A 34 -34.35 -11.46 27.30
C GLU A 34 -32.82 -11.42 27.16
N PRO A 35 -32.06 -12.11 28.04
CA PRO A 35 -30.62 -12.26 27.91
C PRO A 35 -30.21 -12.82 26.54
N ILE A 36 -29.27 -12.15 25.86
CA ILE A 36 -28.83 -12.54 24.51
C ILE A 36 -27.72 -13.60 24.59
N GLN A 37 -28.05 -14.85 24.24
CA GLN A 37 -27.14 -16.00 24.24
C GLN A 37 -26.69 -16.45 22.83
N ALA A 38 -26.56 -15.51 21.90
CA ALA A 38 -26.25 -15.81 20.49
C ALA A 38 -24.81 -15.39 20.11
N PRO A 39 -23.77 -16.18 20.43
CA PRO A 39 -22.38 -15.88 20.07
C PRO A 39 -22.07 -16.23 18.61
N TYR A 40 -22.98 -15.90 17.69
CA TYR A 40 -22.86 -16.16 16.26
C TYR A 40 -23.42 -14.98 15.44
N LEU A 41 -23.07 -14.92 14.16
CA LEU A 41 -23.51 -13.85 13.25
C LEU A 41 -25.04 -13.85 13.08
N ILE A 42 -25.61 -12.71 12.67
CA ILE A 42 -27.06 -12.61 12.44
C ILE A 42 -27.41 -13.37 11.15
N GLY A 43 -28.18 -14.45 11.26
CA GLY A 43 -28.74 -15.18 10.11
C GLY A 43 -30.11 -14.65 9.64
N THR A 44 -30.86 -13.99 10.52
CA THR A 44 -32.14 -13.35 10.17
C THR A 44 -32.20 -11.97 10.83
N ALA A 45 -32.32 -10.91 10.02
CA ALA A 45 -32.25 -9.52 10.44
C ALA A 45 -33.60 -8.81 10.30
N ASP A 46 -33.97 -8.04 11.33
CA ASP A 46 -35.10 -7.11 11.29
C ASP A 46 -34.78 -5.82 10.49
N PHE A 47 -33.51 -5.44 10.52
CA PHE A 47 -33.00 -4.20 9.97
C PHE A 47 -31.63 -4.44 9.33
N VAL A 48 -31.46 -3.96 8.09
CA VAL A 48 -30.17 -3.96 7.38
C VAL A 48 -29.89 -2.53 6.92
N ALA A 49 -28.66 -2.04 7.14
CA ALA A 49 -28.20 -0.78 6.56
C ALA A 49 -26.95 -0.98 5.71
N CYS A 50 -26.97 -0.38 4.52
CA CYS A 50 -25.83 -0.26 3.63
C CYS A 50 -25.33 1.18 3.64
N HIS A 51 -24.13 1.39 4.21
CA HIS A 51 -23.54 2.73 4.34
C HIS A 51 -22.69 3.15 3.13
N ASN A 52 -22.49 2.26 2.16
CA ASN A 52 -21.67 2.51 0.98
C ASN A 52 -22.32 1.89 -0.27
N PRO A 53 -22.77 2.69 -1.25
CA PRO A 53 -23.47 2.19 -2.43
C PRO A 53 -22.61 1.26 -3.31
N ALA A 54 -21.27 1.31 -3.20
CA ALA A 54 -20.36 0.41 -3.92
C ALA A 54 -20.53 -1.09 -3.54
N TYR A 55 -21.34 -1.39 -2.53
CA TYR A 55 -21.65 -2.75 -2.09
C TYR A 55 -22.78 -3.41 -2.90
N ILE A 56 -23.58 -2.61 -3.62
CA ILE A 56 -24.66 -3.10 -4.48
C ILE A 56 -24.06 -3.99 -5.57
N GLY A 57 -24.57 -5.22 -5.69
CA GLY A 57 -24.07 -6.21 -6.64
C GLY A 57 -22.74 -6.85 -6.26
N ARG A 58 -22.05 -6.37 -5.22
CA ARG A 58 -20.81 -6.96 -4.70
C ARG A 58 -21.06 -7.89 -3.53
N TYR A 59 -21.99 -7.56 -2.64
CA TYR A 59 -22.27 -8.35 -1.45
C TYR A 59 -23.75 -8.67 -1.33
N ASP A 60 -24.05 -9.87 -0.84
CA ASP A 60 -25.40 -10.24 -0.45
C ASP A 60 -25.75 -9.59 0.90
N MET A 61 -26.44 -8.46 0.81
CA MET A 61 -26.86 -7.68 1.99
C MET A 61 -28.26 -8.07 2.47
N LEU A 62 -29.11 -8.61 1.60
CA LEU A 62 -30.55 -8.69 1.84
C LEU A 62 -31.05 -10.11 2.07
N SER A 63 -30.31 -11.18 1.77
CA SER A 63 -30.81 -12.54 1.98
C SER A 63 -31.18 -12.85 3.43
N CYS A 64 -30.52 -12.20 4.40
CA CYS A 64 -30.80 -12.34 5.82
C CYS A 64 -32.02 -11.54 6.30
N ILE A 65 -32.56 -10.59 5.53
CA ILE A 65 -33.63 -9.72 6.02
C ILE A 65 -34.99 -10.43 6.06
N LYS A 66 -35.75 -10.30 7.14
CA LYS A 66 -37.08 -10.92 7.25
C LYS A 66 -38.13 -10.26 6.35
N GLU A 67 -39.28 -10.93 6.16
CA GLU A 67 -40.46 -10.30 5.54
C GLU A 67 -40.93 -9.09 6.37
N GLY A 68 -41.19 -7.97 5.70
CA GLY A 68 -41.55 -6.69 6.32
C GLY A 68 -40.39 -5.99 7.04
N GLY A 69 -39.16 -6.48 6.92
CA GLY A 69 -37.96 -5.86 7.50
C GLY A 69 -37.63 -4.51 6.85
N VAL A 70 -36.68 -3.79 7.45
CA VAL A 70 -36.27 -2.45 7.01
C VAL A 70 -34.89 -2.49 6.35
N PHE A 71 -34.78 -1.94 5.14
CA PHE A 71 -33.51 -1.73 4.46
C PHE A 71 -33.21 -0.23 4.35
N LEU A 72 -32.05 0.21 4.84
CA LEU A 72 -31.58 1.59 4.72
C LEU A 72 -30.35 1.65 3.80
N LEU A 73 -30.39 2.47 2.76
CA LEU A 73 -29.25 2.71 1.87
C LEU A 73 -28.77 4.17 1.98
N ASN A 74 -27.46 4.34 2.10
CA ASN A 74 -26.80 5.61 1.85
C ASN A 74 -26.42 5.70 0.37
N SER A 75 -26.94 6.68 -0.37
CA SER A 75 -26.53 6.94 -1.75
C SER A 75 -26.79 8.38 -2.17
N GLU A 76 -26.04 8.86 -3.17
CA GLU A 76 -26.26 10.15 -3.83
C GLU A 76 -27.37 10.07 -4.90
N TYR A 77 -27.97 8.88 -5.11
CA TYR A 77 -29.05 8.71 -6.07
C TYR A 77 -30.34 9.31 -5.54
N PRO A 78 -31.13 10.00 -6.40
CA PRO A 78 -32.49 10.38 -6.06
C PRO A 78 -33.34 9.18 -5.61
N SER A 79 -34.15 9.36 -4.56
CA SER A 79 -34.94 8.26 -3.97
C SER A 79 -36.01 7.68 -4.90
N ASP A 80 -36.43 8.42 -5.92
CA ASP A 80 -37.33 7.95 -6.98
C ASP A 80 -36.62 7.13 -8.06
N GLU A 81 -35.29 7.25 -8.19
CA GLU A 81 -34.48 6.47 -9.12
C GLU A 81 -33.75 5.28 -8.48
N VAL A 82 -33.46 5.35 -7.17
CA VAL A 82 -32.54 4.43 -6.49
C VAL A 82 -32.93 2.96 -6.58
N PHE A 83 -34.23 2.63 -6.65
CA PHE A 83 -34.68 1.25 -6.80
C PHE A 83 -34.13 0.61 -8.09
N SER A 84 -34.10 1.36 -9.20
CA SER A 84 -33.55 0.89 -10.48
C SER A 84 -32.03 0.69 -10.47
N ARG A 85 -31.33 1.28 -9.48
CA ARG A 85 -29.88 1.15 -9.27
C ARG A 85 -29.51 -0.10 -8.48
N LEU A 86 -30.49 -0.85 -7.96
CA LEU A 86 -30.27 -2.14 -7.32
C LEU A 86 -30.20 -3.26 -8.37
N THR A 87 -29.52 -4.36 -8.04
CA THR A 87 -29.52 -5.55 -8.89
C THR A 87 -30.91 -6.18 -8.97
N ARG A 88 -31.17 -6.94 -10.03
CA ARG A 88 -32.44 -7.64 -10.22
C ARG A 88 -32.81 -8.48 -9.00
N ASP A 89 -31.88 -9.29 -8.49
CA ASP A 89 -32.11 -10.16 -7.32
C ASP A 89 -32.49 -9.36 -6.06
N MET A 90 -31.83 -8.21 -5.82
CA MET A 90 -32.17 -7.33 -4.70
C MET A 90 -33.59 -6.76 -4.85
N GLN A 91 -33.95 -6.29 -6.04
CA GLN A 91 -35.28 -5.74 -6.33
C GLN A 91 -36.37 -6.80 -6.15
N GLU A 92 -36.16 -8.01 -6.66
CA GLU A 92 -37.09 -9.14 -6.50
C GLU A 92 -37.28 -9.50 -5.02
N LEU A 93 -36.20 -9.50 -4.24
CA LEU A 93 -36.27 -9.79 -2.82
C LEU A 93 -37.03 -8.70 -2.04
N ILE A 94 -36.81 -7.42 -2.37
CA ILE A 94 -37.54 -6.29 -1.77
C ILE A 94 -39.05 -6.42 -2.03
N ILE A 95 -39.45 -6.71 -3.26
CA ILE A 95 -40.87 -6.89 -3.62
C ILE A 95 -41.44 -8.12 -2.91
N LYS A 96 -40.78 -9.27 -3.03
CA LYS A 96 -41.26 -10.56 -2.50
C LYS A 96 -41.43 -10.53 -0.98
N ARG A 97 -40.47 -9.95 -0.26
CA ARG A 97 -40.47 -9.86 1.20
C ARG A 97 -41.11 -8.57 1.73
N ARG A 98 -41.69 -7.73 0.87
CA ARG A 98 -42.33 -6.45 1.25
C ARG A 98 -41.42 -5.61 2.15
N ILE A 99 -40.14 -5.52 1.78
CA ILE A 99 -39.12 -4.81 2.56
C ILE A 99 -39.44 -3.31 2.52
N LYS A 100 -39.41 -2.65 3.69
CA LYS A 100 -39.51 -1.20 3.79
C LYS A 100 -38.16 -0.59 3.44
N PHE A 101 -38.05 0.01 2.26
CA PHE A 101 -36.80 0.51 1.74
C PHE A 101 -36.68 2.02 1.95
N PHE A 102 -35.61 2.46 2.59
CA PHE A 102 -35.29 3.87 2.83
C PHE A 102 -33.96 4.25 2.17
N ASN A 103 -33.88 5.48 1.66
CA ASN A 103 -32.67 6.05 1.05
C ASN A 103 -32.34 7.42 1.69
N ILE A 104 -31.05 7.72 1.79
CA ILE A 104 -30.54 9.01 2.27
C ILE A 104 -29.19 9.34 1.64
N ASP A 105 -28.99 10.61 1.28
CA ASP A 105 -27.67 11.13 0.88
C ASP A 105 -26.93 11.67 2.11
N ALA A 106 -26.31 10.76 2.85
CA ALA A 106 -25.61 11.11 4.07
C ALA A 106 -24.31 11.90 3.80
N LEU A 107 -23.72 11.75 2.61
CA LEU A 107 -22.49 12.45 2.23
C LEU A 107 -22.77 13.94 2.06
N SER A 108 -23.78 14.30 1.28
CA SER A 108 -24.19 15.70 1.06
C SER A 108 -24.57 16.40 2.37
N ILE A 109 -25.28 15.71 3.27
CA ILE A 109 -25.63 16.24 4.61
C ILE A 109 -24.36 16.52 5.42
N SER A 110 -23.42 15.57 5.43
CA SER A 110 -22.17 15.69 6.19
C SER A 110 -21.24 16.77 5.63
N GLU A 111 -21.18 16.92 4.30
CA GLU A 111 -20.42 17.98 3.64
C GLU A 111 -20.99 19.37 3.95
N LYS A 112 -22.32 19.55 3.83
CA LYS A 112 -23.01 20.81 4.19
C LYS A 112 -22.83 21.17 5.66
N ALA A 113 -22.81 20.19 6.54
CA ALA A 113 -22.56 20.38 7.98
C ALA A 113 -21.08 20.59 8.33
N GLY A 114 -20.14 20.51 7.38
CA GLY A 114 -18.71 20.69 7.61
C GLY A 114 -17.97 19.48 8.20
N LEU A 115 -18.60 18.30 8.25
CA LEU A 115 -17.97 17.04 8.68
C LEU A 115 -17.24 16.30 7.54
N GLY A 116 -17.37 16.80 6.30
CA GLY A 116 -16.76 16.20 5.12
C GLY A 116 -17.32 14.80 4.86
N LYS A 117 -16.43 13.81 4.67
CA LYS A 117 -16.80 12.43 4.30
C LYS A 117 -17.40 11.58 5.45
N ARG A 118 -17.70 12.17 6.61
CA ARG A 118 -18.12 11.43 7.82
C ARG A 118 -19.63 11.31 7.94
N ILE A 119 -20.17 10.22 7.41
CA ILE A 119 -21.61 9.91 7.40
C ILE A 119 -22.15 9.26 8.68
N ASN A 120 -21.28 8.93 9.65
CA ASN A 120 -21.63 8.10 10.81
C ASN A 120 -22.79 8.67 11.64
N THR A 121 -22.81 9.99 11.86
CA THR A 121 -23.85 10.65 12.66
C THR A 121 -25.20 10.62 11.94
N VAL A 122 -25.21 10.83 10.63
CA VAL A 122 -26.42 10.77 9.80
C VAL A 122 -26.98 9.34 9.78
N MET A 123 -26.15 8.34 9.47
CA MET A 123 -26.59 6.94 9.42
C MET A 123 -27.06 6.40 10.77
N GLN A 124 -26.40 6.80 11.85
CA GLN A 124 -26.84 6.46 13.21
C GLN A 124 -28.20 7.08 13.53
N THR A 125 -28.41 8.34 13.17
CA THR A 125 -29.69 9.03 13.40
C THR A 125 -30.81 8.37 12.58
N ALA A 126 -30.56 8.07 11.31
CA ALA A 126 -31.49 7.37 10.45
C ALA A 126 -31.90 6.01 11.06
N PHE A 127 -30.95 5.21 11.53
CA PHE A 127 -31.23 3.96 12.24
C PHE A 127 -32.21 4.15 13.40
N PHE A 128 -32.00 5.13 14.27
CA PHE A 128 -32.89 5.34 15.40
C PHE A 128 -34.29 5.81 15.01
N ILE A 129 -34.43 6.59 13.93
CA ILE A 129 -35.73 7.07 13.45
C ILE A 129 -36.59 5.91 12.93
N ILE A 130 -36.01 4.97 12.18
CA ILE A 130 -36.79 3.95 11.44
C ILE A 130 -36.69 2.52 12.01
N SER A 131 -35.77 2.25 12.94
CA SER A 131 -35.64 0.90 13.53
C SER A 131 -36.75 0.54 14.51
N GLY A 132 -37.40 1.55 15.13
CA GLY A 132 -38.42 1.34 16.16
C GLY A 132 -37.87 0.87 17.52
N VAL A 133 -36.54 0.82 17.71
CA VAL A 133 -35.90 0.39 18.97
C VAL A 133 -36.15 1.39 20.11
N LEU A 134 -36.28 2.67 19.78
CA LEU A 134 -36.63 3.76 20.70
C LEU A 134 -37.60 4.74 20.03
N PRO A 135 -38.43 5.47 20.79
CA PRO A 135 -39.19 6.59 20.24
C PRO A 135 -38.25 7.65 19.65
N ALA A 136 -38.59 8.20 18.49
CA ALA A 136 -37.70 9.08 17.71
C ALA A 136 -37.22 10.33 18.47
N ASP A 137 -38.11 10.99 19.22
CA ASP A 137 -37.77 12.18 20.01
C ASP A 137 -36.75 11.84 21.12
N LYS A 138 -37.00 10.74 21.84
CA LYS A 138 -36.10 10.25 22.89
C LYS A 138 -34.75 9.82 22.31
N ALA A 139 -34.75 9.17 21.16
CA ALA A 139 -33.51 8.77 20.50
C ALA A 139 -32.67 9.99 20.06
N THR A 140 -33.32 11.01 19.49
CA THR A 140 -32.67 12.27 19.09
C THR A 140 -32.00 12.96 20.26
N GLU A 141 -32.68 13.07 21.40
CA GLU A 141 -32.14 13.64 22.63
C GLU A 141 -30.90 12.86 23.12
N LEU A 142 -30.99 11.52 23.16
CA LEU A 142 -29.90 10.66 23.61
C LEU A 142 -28.69 10.70 22.67
N ILE A 143 -28.91 10.77 21.36
CA ILE A 143 -27.83 10.93 20.36
C ILE A 143 -27.12 12.26 20.57
N LYS A 144 -27.86 13.37 20.67
CA LYS A 144 -27.27 14.71 20.91
C LYS A 144 -26.47 14.76 22.22
N SER A 145 -26.98 14.12 23.27
CA SER A 145 -26.30 13.98 24.56
C SER A 145 -25.01 13.16 24.45
N ALA A 146 -25.05 12.03 23.74
CA ALA A 146 -23.88 11.18 23.50
C ALA A 146 -22.81 11.89 22.63
N ILE A 147 -23.22 12.68 21.64
CA ILE A 147 -22.34 13.53 20.82
C ILE A 147 -21.62 14.54 21.72
N LYS A 148 -22.34 15.23 22.60
CA LYS A 148 -21.73 16.20 23.54
C LYS A 148 -20.73 15.52 24.48
N LYS A 149 -21.07 14.35 25.03
CA LYS A 149 -20.16 13.57 25.90
C LYS A 149 -18.89 13.13 25.17
N THR A 150 -19.02 12.65 23.93
CA THR A 150 -17.91 12.08 23.16
C THR A 150 -17.03 13.16 22.52
N PHE A 151 -17.64 14.19 21.95
CA PHE A 151 -16.95 15.21 21.16
C PHE A 151 -16.77 16.55 21.86
N GLY A 152 -17.35 16.77 23.06
CA GLY A 152 -17.19 18.02 23.80
C GLY A 152 -15.72 18.37 24.05
N LYS A 153 -14.87 17.36 24.30
CA LYS A 153 -13.42 17.57 24.43
C LYS A 153 -12.75 18.04 23.13
N LYS A 154 -13.37 17.88 21.96
CA LYS A 154 -12.81 18.31 20.67
C LYS A 154 -13.20 19.75 20.28
N GLY A 155 -14.13 20.36 21.02
CA GLY A 155 -14.60 21.74 20.79
C GLY A 155 -16.08 21.80 20.39
N ASP A 156 -16.73 22.90 20.76
CA ASP A 156 -18.17 23.09 20.56
C ASP A 156 -18.57 23.14 19.07
N ASP A 157 -17.69 23.61 18.19
CA ASP A 157 -17.98 23.64 16.75
C ASP A 157 -18.18 22.23 16.18
N ILE A 158 -17.34 21.27 16.58
CA ILE A 158 -17.50 19.87 16.16
C ILE A 158 -18.81 19.29 16.72
N VAL A 159 -19.19 19.64 17.94
CA VAL A 159 -20.47 19.21 18.53
C VAL A 159 -21.64 19.76 17.72
N LYS A 160 -21.61 21.06 17.39
CA LYS A 160 -22.66 21.73 16.58
C LYS A 160 -22.76 21.15 15.17
N MET A 161 -21.65 20.88 14.50
CA MET A 161 -21.63 20.23 13.18
C MET A 161 -22.32 18.86 13.23
N ASN A 162 -22.08 18.08 14.29
CA ASN A 162 -22.74 16.79 14.47
C ASN A 162 -24.24 16.95 14.78
N TRP A 163 -24.63 17.92 15.60
CA TRP A 163 -26.04 18.21 15.85
C TRP A 163 -26.77 18.64 14.59
N ALA A 164 -26.15 19.46 13.73
CA ALA A 164 -26.71 19.85 12.44
C ALA A 164 -26.98 18.62 11.53
N CYS A 165 -26.11 17.61 11.57
CA CYS A 165 -26.35 16.34 10.88
C CYS A 165 -27.56 15.60 11.45
N VAL A 166 -27.69 15.51 12.78
CA VAL A 166 -28.85 14.88 13.44
C VAL A 166 -30.14 15.55 12.99
N ASP A 167 -30.18 16.88 13.07
CA ASP A 167 -31.37 17.67 12.74
C ASP A 167 -31.77 17.55 11.26
N SER A 168 -30.78 17.54 10.36
CA SER A 168 -31.03 17.42 8.92
C SER A 168 -31.43 16.01 8.47
N THR A 169 -31.21 14.99 9.32
CA THR A 169 -31.44 13.59 8.93
C THR A 169 -32.93 13.28 8.79
N ALA A 170 -33.76 13.78 9.70
CA ALA A 170 -35.20 13.47 9.72
C ALA A 170 -35.91 13.94 8.44
N ASP A 171 -35.59 15.15 7.96
CA ASP A 171 -36.18 15.73 6.76
C ASP A 171 -35.66 15.09 5.46
N ALA A 172 -34.43 14.57 5.47
CA ALA A 172 -33.77 14.01 4.30
C ALA A 172 -34.04 12.51 4.11
N LEU A 173 -34.48 11.81 5.15
CA LEU A 173 -34.74 10.37 5.11
C LEU A 173 -36.05 10.08 4.39
N GLN A 174 -35.99 9.34 3.29
CA GLN A 174 -37.16 9.07 2.45
C GLN A 174 -37.42 7.59 2.29
N GLU A 175 -38.69 7.18 2.45
CA GLU A 175 -39.15 5.85 2.06
C GLU A 175 -39.26 5.79 0.53
N VAL A 176 -38.58 4.82 -0.06
CA VAL A 176 -38.53 4.59 -1.50
C VAL A 176 -39.83 3.92 -1.93
N LYS A 177 -40.47 4.46 -2.97
CA LYS A 177 -41.66 3.85 -3.57
C LYS A 177 -41.25 2.61 -4.35
N VAL A 178 -41.48 1.43 -3.77
CA VAL A 178 -41.21 0.15 -4.42
C VAL A 178 -42.28 -0.16 -5.48
N PRO A 179 -41.92 -0.30 -6.77
CA PRO A 179 -42.87 -0.67 -7.81
C PRO A 179 -43.29 -2.14 -7.70
N SER A 180 -44.47 -2.49 -8.23
CA SER A 180 -44.93 -3.89 -8.29
C SER A 180 -44.21 -4.73 -9.34
N THR A 181 -43.55 -4.10 -10.31
CA THR A 181 -42.85 -4.73 -11.42
C THR A 181 -41.49 -4.09 -11.66
N ILE A 182 -40.49 -4.90 -12.01
CA ILE A 182 -39.13 -4.45 -12.32
C ILE A 182 -39.05 -3.97 -13.77
N THR A 183 -38.71 -2.71 -14.00
CA THR A 183 -38.53 -2.12 -15.34
C THR A 183 -37.08 -1.94 -15.73
N ALA A 184 -36.18 -1.72 -14.76
CA ALA A 184 -34.74 -1.56 -14.97
C ALA A 184 -33.98 -2.08 -13.75
N SER A 185 -32.82 -2.68 -13.99
CA SER A 185 -31.91 -3.19 -12.95
C SER A 185 -30.47 -2.82 -13.24
N TYR A 186 -29.69 -2.64 -12.18
CA TYR A 186 -28.25 -2.52 -12.28
C TYR A 186 -27.62 -3.90 -12.56
N GLU A 187 -26.79 -3.97 -13.58
CA GLU A 187 -25.98 -5.14 -13.88
C GLU A 187 -24.56 -4.89 -13.35
N PRO A 188 -24.12 -5.67 -12.35
CA PRO A 188 -22.76 -5.53 -11.83
C PRO A 188 -21.73 -5.81 -12.93
N PRO A 189 -20.60 -5.08 -12.94
CA PRO A 189 -19.52 -5.41 -13.84
C PRO A 189 -18.95 -6.79 -13.51
N GLN A 190 -18.52 -7.51 -14.53
CA GLN A 190 -17.73 -8.72 -14.36
C GLN A 190 -16.45 -8.40 -13.58
N LEU A 191 -16.27 -9.00 -12.40
CA LEU A 191 -15.12 -8.74 -11.53
C LEU A 191 -13.86 -9.42 -12.05
N ILE A 192 -13.98 -10.70 -12.43
CA ILE A 192 -12.88 -11.51 -12.93
C ILE A 192 -13.03 -11.75 -14.43
N PRO A 193 -12.02 -11.45 -15.26
CA PRO A 193 -12.02 -11.76 -16.69
C PRO A 193 -12.31 -13.24 -16.97
N ALA A 194 -13.02 -13.53 -18.07
CA ALA A 194 -13.41 -14.90 -18.42
C ALA A 194 -12.21 -15.84 -18.62
N ASP A 195 -11.08 -15.31 -19.07
CA ASP A 195 -9.82 -16.02 -19.31
C ASP A 195 -8.87 -16.05 -18.08
N ALA A 196 -9.33 -15.56 -16.92
CA ALA A 196 -8.53 -15.60 -15.69
C ALA A 196 -8.31 -17.04 -15.18
N SER A 197 -7.29 -17.20 -14.33
CA SER A 197 -6.91 -18.49 -13.77
C SER A 197 -8.00 -19.14 -12.90
N ALA A 198 -7.92 -20.46 -12.71
CA ALA A 198 -8.79 -21.17 -11.76
C ALA A 198 -8.70 -20.59 -10.33
N PHE A 199 -7.52 -20.14 -9.88
CA PHE A 199 -7.38 -19.46 -8.59
C PHE A 199 -8.23 -18.18 -8.52
N ALA A 200 -8.35 -17.44 -9.63
CA ALA A 200 -9.16 -16.23 -9.66
C ALA A 200 -10.66 -16.53 -9.55
N HIS A 201 -11.15 -17.49 -10.33
CA HIS A 201 -12.57 -17.87 -10.35
C HIS A 201 -13.00 -18.68 -9.11
N ASP A 202 -12.17 -19.62 -8.66
CA ASP A 202 -12.54 -20.56 -7.59
C ASP A 202 -12.26 -20.02 -6.18
N ILE A 203 -11.40 -19.00 -6.05
CA ILE A 203 -10.95 -18.49 -4.74
C ILE A 203 -11.14 -16.99 -4.61
N ILE A 204 -10.58 -16.20 -5.54
CA ILE A 204 -10.62 -14.74 -5.43
C ILE A 204 -12.05 -14.22 -5.55
N GLU A 205 -12.79 -14.61 -6.59
CA GLU A 205 -14.15 -14.11 -6.83
C GLU A 205 -15.10 -14.46 -5.67
N PRO A 206 -15.21 -15.72 -5.18
CA PRO A 206 -16.00 -16.02 -3.99
C PRO A 206 -15.57 -15.21 -2.78
N SER A 207 -14.26 -15.03 -2.56
CA SER A 207 -13.75 -14.21 -1.44
C SER A 207 -14.18 -12.74 -1.56
N MET A 208 -14.21 -12.19 -2.77
CA MET A 208 -14.70 -10.83 -3.04
C MET A 208 -16.19 -10.64 -2.79
N HIS A 209 -16.95 -11.73 -2.78
CA HIS A 209 -18.37 -11.77 -2.44
C HIS A 209 -18.62 -12.19 -0.97
N LEU A 210 -17.57 -12.34 -0.16
CA LEU A 210 -17.63 -12.84 1.23
C LEU A 210 -18.13 -14.28 1.35
N LEU A 211 -17.91 -15.08 0.31
CA LEU A 211 -18.27 -16.50 0.25
C LEU A 211 -17.05 -17.39 0.49
N GLY A 212 -16.02 -16.87 1.18
CA GLY A 212 -14.77 -17.59 1.46
C GLY A 212 -14.99 -18.90 2.22
N ASP A 213 -15.95 -18.93 3.15
CA ASP A 213 -16.33 -20.14 3.90
C ASP A 213 -16.93 -21.26 3.03
N GLN A 214 -17.34 -20.97 1.79
CA GLN A 214 -17.88 -21.96 0.85
C GLN A 214 -16.79 -22.60 -0.02
N ILE A 215 -15.55 -22.08 0.01
CA ILE A 215 -14.44 -22.60 -0.78
C ILE A 215 -13.98 -23.92 -0.15
N PRO A 216 -14.04 -25.06 -0.87
CA PRO A 216 -13.64 -26.33 -0.30
C PRO A 216 -12.12 -26.44 -0.16
N VAL A 217 -11.65 -27.22 0.81
CA VAL A 217 -10.21 -27.47 1.08
C VAL A 217 -9.46 -27.93 -0.18
N SER A 218 -10.12 -28.68 -1.08
CA SER A 218 -9.54 -29.15 -2.33
C SER A 218 -9.13 -28.05 -3.33
N LYS A 219 -9.55 -26.80 -3.09
CA LYS A 219 -9.15 -25.64 -3.91
C LYS A 219 -7.95 -24.90 -3.32
N MET A 220 -7.60 -25.13 -2.06
CA MET A 220 -6.48 -24.46 -1.40
C MET A 220 -5.13 -25.09 -1.81
N SER A 221 -4.06 -24.29 -1.80
CA SER A 221 -2.70 -24.84 -1.95
C SER A 221 -2.28 -25.64 -0.73
N ILE A 222 -1.45 -26.68 -0.94
CA ILE A 222 -1.04 -27.60 0.12
C ILE A 222 -0.10 -26.95 1.15
N ASP A 223 0.65 -25.94 0.73
CA ASP A 223 1.71 -25.27 1.48
C ASP A 223 1.43 -23.77 1.70
N GLY A 224 0.26 -23.28 1.29
CA GLY A 224 -0.10 -21.87 1.37
C GLY A 224 0.54 -20.99 0.30
N THR A 225 1.19 -21.55 -0.73
CA THR A 225 1.72 -20.78 -1.86
C THR A 225 0.58 -20.14 -2.66
N LEU A 226 0.75 -18.88 -3.05
CA LEU A 226 -0.24 -18.08 -3.78
C LEU A 226 0.35 -17.51 -5.08
N PRO A 227 -0.45 -17.35 -6.14
CA PRO A 227 -0.03 -16.61 -7.31
C PRO A 227 0.20 -15.13 -6.98
N THR A 228 1.15 -14.52 -7.68
CA THR A 228 1.42 -13.08 -7.61
C THR A 228 0.49 -12.31 -8.54
N ALA A 229 0.53 -10.98 -8.47
CA ALA A 229 -0.21 -10.05 -9.32
C ALA A 229 -1.74 -10.19 -9.23
N THR A 230 -2.28 -10.67 -8.11
CA THR A 230 -3.73 -10.88 -7.96
C THR A 230 -4.47 -9.65 -7.45
N SER A 231 -3.79 -8.66 -6.84
CA SER A 231 -4.42 -7.41 -6.40
C SER A 231 -5.09 -6.63 -7.54
N ARG A 232 -4.55 -6.74 -8.76
CA ARG A 232 -5.10 -6.07 -9.96
C ARG A 232 -6.51 -6.52 -10.33
N LEU A 233 -6.95 -7.68 -9.82
CA LEU A 233 -8.28 -8.23 -10.06
C LEU A 233 -9.33 -7.59 -9.14
N GLU A 234 -8.94 -6.89 -8.08
CA GLU A 234 -9.90 -6.38 -7.09
C GLU A 234 -10.78 -5.24 -7.56
N LYS A 235 -10.21 -4.34 -8.36
CA LYS A 235 -10.85 -3.13 -8.92
C LYS A 235 -11.89 -2.54 -7.97
N ARG A 236 -11.41 -2.13 -6.79
CA ARG A 236 -12.25 -1.92 -5.59
C ARG A 236 -13.30 -0.81 -5.77
N GLY A 237 -13.01 0.22 -6.56
CA GLY A 237 -13.94 1.33 -6.81
C GLY A 237 -14.34 2.12 -5.56
N ILE A 238 -13.46 2.19 -4.56
CA ILE A 238 -13.78 2.69 -3.21
C ILE A 238 -13.68 4.21 -3.05
N ALA A 239 -13.01 4.90 -3.97
CA ALA A 239 -12.79 6.33 -3.85
C ALA A 239 -13.93 7.10 -4.52
N PRO A 240 -14.70 7.93 -3.79
CA PRO A 240 -15.76 8.73 -4.41
C PRO A 240 -15.19 9.80 -5.36
N ARG A 241 -13.93 10.17 -5.15
CA ARG A 241 -13.21 11.12 -6.00
C ARG A 241 -11.80 10.62 -6.31
N VAL A 242 -11.42 10.75 -7.58
CA VAL A 242 -10.12 10.36 -8.11
C VAL A 242 -9.48 11.51 -8.89
N PRO A 243 -8.13 11.59 -8.97
CA PRO A 243 -7.47 12.64 -9.75
C PRO A 243 -7.66 12.43 -11.26
N ARG A 244 -8.06 13.48 -11.98
CA ARG A 244 -8.00 13.59 -13.44
C ARG A 244 -6.70 14.27 -13.88
N TRP A 245 -6.06 13.76 -14.93
CA TRP A 245 -4.89 14.40 -15.52
C TRP A 245 -5.28 15.52 -16.49
N ILE A 246 -4.67 16.69 -16.31
CA ILE A 246 -4.81 17.88 -17.18
C ILE A 246 -3.50 18.03 -17.97
N PRO A 247 -3.44 17.58 -19.23
CA PRO A 247 -2.20 17.51 -19.99
C PRO A 247 -1.52 18.86 -20.20
N GLU A 248 -2.30 19.92 -20.37
CA GLU A 248 -1.85 21.28 -20.69
C GLU A 248 -1.01 21.87 -19.56
N ASN A 249 -1.36 21.53 -18.32
CA ASN A 249 -0.67 21.98 -17.11
C ASN A 249 0.53 21.08 -16.76
N CYS A 250 0.71 19.95 -17.45
CA CYS A 250 1.68 18.93 -17.08
C CYS A 250 3.11 19.28 -17.50
N ILE A 251 4.00 19.36 -16.50
CA ILE A 251 5.44 19.56 -16.72
C ILE A 251 6.22 18.23 -16.92
N GLN A 252 5.53 17.08 -16.91
CA GLN A 252 6.10 15.74 -17.15
C GLN A 252 7.25 15.36 -16.19
N CYS A 253 7.10 15.68 -14.91
CA CYS A 253 8.12 15.43 -13.87
C CYS A 253 8.05 14.02 -13.24
N ASN A 254 6.96 13.29 -13.46
CA ASN A 254 6.65 11.99 -12.84
C ASN A 254 6.59 11.97 -11.30
N MET A 255 6.62 13.11 -10.61
CA MET A 255 6.57 13.13 -9.14
C MET A 255 5.28 12.55 -8.56
N CYS A 256 4.17 12.69 -9.30
CA CYS A 256 2.88 12.13 -8.94
C CYS A 256 2.87 10.58 -8.95
N ALA A 257 3.53 9.97 -9.94
CA ALA A 257 3.78 8.52 -9.96
C ALA A 257 4.75 8.13 -8.85
N PHE A 258 5.80 8.91 -8.63
CA PHE A 258 6.81 8.67 -7.59
C PHE A 258 6.21 8.58 -6.19
N SER A 259 5.27 9.48 -5.87
CA SER A 259 4.66 9.58 -4.53
C SER A 259 3.43 8.70 -4.32
N CYS A 260 2.93 8.04 -5.36
CA CYS A 260 1.71 7.24 -5.24
C CYS A 260 1.92 5.99 -4.38
N PRO A 261 1.15 5.82 -3.28
CA PRO A 261 1.28 4.65 -2.42
C PRO A 261 0.66 3.36 -2.99
N HIS A 262 -0.07 3.43 -4.10
CA HIS A 262 -0.80 2.28 -4.64
C HIS A 262 -0.48 2.00 -6.12
N ALA A 263 0.47 2.72 -6.72
CA ALA A 263 0.80 2.62 -8.14
C ALA A 263 -0.39 2.87 -9.11
N VAL A 264 -1.37 3.68 -8.68
CA VAL A 264 -2.60 3.98 -9.44
C VAL A 264 -2.44 5.14 -10.42
N ILE A 265 -1.27 5.77 -10.45
CA ILE A 265 -0.90 6.80 -11.40
C ILE A 265 0.46 6.44 -11.97
N ARG A 266 0.54 6.26 -13.29
CA ARG A 266 1.73 5.77 -13.98
C ARG A 266 2.07 6.68 -15.15
N ALA A 267 3.35 6.72 -15.50
CA ALA A 267 3.86 7.47 -16.65
C ALA A 267 4.46 6.51 -17.68
N LYS A 268 4.20 6.75 -18.96
CA LYS A 268 4.92 6.10 -20.07
C LYS A 268 5.44 7.14 -21.06
N GLN A 269 6.60 6.86 -21.64
CA GLN A 269 6.95 7.35 -22.96
C GLN A 269 6.45 6.33 -23.98
N ILE A 270 5.88 6.78 -25.09
CA ILE A 270 5.18 5.94 -26.06
C ILE A 270 5.71 6.29 -27.45
N ASP A 271 6.09 5.29 -28.23
CA ASP A 271 6.45 5.51 -29.63
C ASP A 271 5.19 5.90 -30.42
N PRO A 272 5.22 6.94 -31.28
CA PRO A 272 4.07 7.29 -32.11
C PRO A 272 3.48 6.10 -32.89
N LYS A 273 4.30 5.13 -33.30
CA LYS A 273 3.81 3.92 -33.99
C LYS A 273 2.90 3.05 -33.12
N ASP A 274 3.09 3.06 -31.81
CA ASP A 274 2.33 2.23 -30.87
C ASP A 274 0.97 2.87 -30.52
N LEU A 275 0.66 4.05 -31.07
CA LEU A 275 -0.59 4.79 -30.86
C LEU A 275 -1.62 4.58 -31.99
N ALA A 276 -1.35 3.71 -32.96
CA ALA A 276 -2.23 3.50 -34.11
C ALA A 276 -3.68 3.12 -33.69
N ASP A 277 -3.81 2.28 -32.67
CA ASP A 277 -5.09 1.77 -32.16
C ASP A 277 -5.54 2.46 -30.86
N ALA A 278 -4.99 3.64 -30.56
CA ALA A 278 -5.32 4.36 -29.34
C ALA A 278 -6.81 4.79 -29.32
N PRO A 279 -7.55 4.54 -28.22
CA PRO A 279 -8.91 5.05 -28.06
C PRO A 279 -8.96 6.58 -28.22
N ALA A 280 -10.09 7.13 -28.70
CA ALA A 280 -10.25 8.58 -28.84
C ALA A 280 -10.08 9.34 -27.51
N SER A 281 -10.39 8.70 -26.38
CA SER A 281 -10.17 9.20 -25.02
C SER A 281 -8.70 9.18 -24.57
N PHE A 282 -7.81 8.46 -25.28
CA PHE A 282 -6.42 8.24 -24.90
C PHE A 282 -5.53 9.42 -25.29
N LYS A 283 -5.71 10.54 -24.58
CA LYS A 283 -4.92 11.75 -24.82
C LYS A 283 -3.45 11.55 -24.43
N THR A 284 -2.54 12.03 -25.27
CA THR A 284 -1.09 12.11 -25.03
C THR A 284 -0.58 13.52 -25.32
N ILE A 285 0.63 13.83 -24.84
CA ILE A 285 1.35 15.06 -25.20
C ILE A 285 2.77 14.71 -25.65
N PRO A 286 3.46 15.54 -26.46
CA PRO A 286 4.84 15.27 -26.84
C PRO A 286 5.77 15.14 -25.63
N SER A 287 6.62 14.12 -25.58
CA SER A 287 7.60 13.94 -24.51
C SER A 287 8.65 15.04 -24.55
N LYS A 288 8.91 15.64 -23.39
CA LYS A 288 9.94 16.67 -23.17
C LYS A 288 11.33 16.08 -22.91
N THR A 289 11.51 14.76 -22.97
CA THR A 289 12.83 14.12 -22.84
C THR A 289 13.65 14.32 -24.11
N LYS A 290 14.98 14.33 -24.01
CA LYS A 290 15.85 14.38 -25.18
C LYS A 290 15.81 13.04 -25.90
N ASN A 291 15.02 12.94 -26.97
CA ASN A 291 14.85 11.72 -27.76
C ASN A 291 14.71 12.05 -29.26
N THR A 292 15.09 11.11 -30.13
CA THR A 292 15.04 11.27 -31.60
C THR A 292 13.79 10.66 -32.23
N ARG A 293 12.95 9.96 -31.45
CA ARG A 293 11.79 9.19 -31.91
C ARG A 293 10.47 9.96 -31.83
N SER A 294 10.51 11.24 -31.48
CA SER A 294 9.31 12.08 -31.26
C SER A 294 8.31 11.43 -30.30
N LEU A 295 8.84 10.80 -29.24
CA LEU A 295 8.05 10.03 -28.28
C LEU A 295 6.92 10.87 -27.70
N GLN A 296 5.77 10.25 -27.51
CA GLN A 296 4.64 10.80 -26.77
C GLN A 296 4.77 10.47 -25.28
N TYR A 297 4.04 11.20 -24.45
CA TYR A 297 4.02 11.07 -22.99
C TYR A 297 2.57 11.04 -22.51
N LYS A 298 2.31 10.17 -21.53
CA LYS A 298 1.01 10.11 -20.86
C LYS A 298 1.18 9.81 -19.38
N ILE A 299 0.37 10.49 -18.56
CA ILE A 299 -0.01 10.03 -17.23
C ILE A 299 -1.33 9.25 -17.36
N GLN A 300 -1.35 8.01 -16.88
CA GLN A 300 -2.55 7.17 -16.82
C GLN A 300 -3.00 6.98 -15.39
N MET A 301 -4.31 7.07 -15.16
CA MET A 301 -4.96 6.83 -13.89
C MET A 301 -5.67 5.47 -13.87
N TYR A 302 -5.52 4.74 -12.77
CA TYR A 302 -6.22 3.47 -12.51
C TYR A 302 -7.31 3.77 -11.50
N ILE A 303 -8.46 4.20 -12.01
CA ILE A 303 -9.50 4.84 -11.19
C ILE A 303 -10.16 3.87 -10.20
N GLU A 304 -10.31 2.60 -10.56
CA GLU A 304 -10.89 1.57 -9.67
C GLU A 304 -9.98 1.14 -8.53
N ASP A 305 -8.67 1.33 -8.69
CA ASP A 305 -7.68 0.97 -7.67
C ASP A 305 -7.30 2.17 -6.79
N CYS A 306 -7.71 3.38 -7.21
CA CYS A 306 -7.40 4.62 -6.50
C CYS A 306 -8.11 4.67 -5.15
N THR A 307 -7.38 5.07 -4.10
CA THR A 307 -7.96 5.29 -2.76
C THR A 307 -8.39 6.74 -2.53
N GLY A 308 -8.27 7.62 -3.53
CA GLY A 308 -8.62 9.04 -3.40
C GLY A 308 -7.80 9.81 -2.36
N CYS A 309 -6.58 9.36 -2.04
CA CYS A 309 -5.75 9.96 -0.99
C CYS A 309 -5.22 11.37 -1.33
N GLY A 310 -5.13 11.71 -2.62
CA GLY A 310 -4.73 13.04 -3.08
C GLY A 310 -3.25 13.38 -2.93
N VAL A 311 -2.41 12.44 -2.49
CA VAL A 311 -0.95 12.66 -2.36
C VAL A 311 -0.35 13.13 -3.69
N CYS A 312 -0.78 12.58 -4.83
CA CYS A 312 -0.32 12.99 -6.16
C CYS A 312 -0.75 14.42 -6.54
N VAL A 313 -1.97 14.83 -6.16
CA VAL A 313 -2.50 16.19 -6.37
C VAL A 313 -1.68 17.19 -5.55
N GLN A 314 -1.44 16.88 -4.28
CA GLN A 314 -0.65 17.71 -3.39
C GLN A 314 0.80 17.82 -3.86
N THR A 315 1.40 16.70 -4.27
CA THR A 315 2.79 16.63 -4.76
C THR A 315 3.00 17.37 -6.08
N CYS A 316 1.96 17.56 -6.90
CA CYS A 316 2.08 18.18 -8.23
C CYS A 316 2.72 19.58 -8.13
N PRO A 317 3.93 19.79 -8.70
CA PRO A 317 4.67 21.05 -8.55
C PRO A 317 4.32 22.08 -9.63
N ALA A 318 3.41 21.75 -10.55
CA ALA A 318 2.99 22.68 -11.58
C ALA A 318 2.26 23.88 -10.96
N LYS A 319 2.50 25.08 -11.49
CA LYS A 319 1.91 26.34 -11.00
C LYS A 319 0.38 26.25 -11.01
N GLU A 320 -0.16 25.84 -12.14
CA GLU A 320 -1.53 25.37 -12.26
C GLU A 320 -1.53 23.85 -12.11
N LYS A 321 -2.43 23.30 -11.29
CA LYS A 321 -2.40 21.88 -10.96
C LYS A 321 -2.72 21.05 -12.21
N ALA A 322 -1.84 20.09 -12.52
CA ALA A 322 -2.03 19.13 -13.60
C ALA A 322 -2.85 17.90 -13.17
N LEU A 323 -3.29 17.87 -11.92
CA LEU A 323 -4.12 16.83 -11.33
C LEU A 323 -5.18 17.50 -10.45
N VAL A 324 -6.45 17.23 -10.73
CA VAL A 324 -7.60 17.79 -9.99
C VAL A 324 -8.59 16.67 -9.70
N PHE A 325 -9.30 16.73 -8.57
CA PHE A 325 -10.29 15.71 -8.24
C PHE A 325 -11.56 15.83 -9.08
N HIS A 326 -12.02 14.69 -9.59
CA HIS A 326 -13.32 14.50 -10.21
C HIS A 326 -14.03 13.31 -9.54
N THR A 327 -15.33 13.15 -9.78
CA THR A 327 -16.07 11.96 -9.31
C THR A 327 -15.60 10.72 -10.06
N LEU A 328 -15.68 9.56 -9.42
CA LEU A 328 -15.30 8.29 -10.04
C LEU A 328 -16.14 8.01 -11.30
N GLU A 329 -17.44 8.29 -11.23
CA GLU A 329 -18.40 8.16 -12.32
C GLU A 329 -18.00 9.01 -13.53
N SER A 330 -17.60 10.26 -13.31
CA SER A 330 -17.17 11.14 -14.40
C SER A 330 -15.90 10.63 -15.09
N GLU A 331 -14.97 10.01 -14.36
CA GLU A 331 -13.79 9.39 -14.98
C GLU A 331 -14.11 8.08 -15.71
N ARG A 332 -15.08 7.29 -15.20
CA ARG A 332 -15.60 6.11 -15.91
C ARG A 332 -16.19 6.51 -17.26
N GLU A 333 -17.05 7.53 -17.27
CA GLU A 333 -17.65 8.11 -18.48
C GLU A 333 -16.59 8.71 -19.43
N ALA A 334 -15.50 9.26 -18.88
CA ALA A 334 -14.37 9.76 -19.67
C ALA A 334 -13.53 8.65 -20.33
N GLY A 335 -13.85 7.38 -20.10
CA GLY A 335 -13.21 6.23 -20.74
C GLY A 335 -11.91 5.78 -20.08
N GLU A 336 -11.67 6.13 -18.81
CA GLU A 336 -10.40 5.80 -18.13
C GLU A 336 -10.14 4.29 -18.00
N HIS A 337 -11.17 3.44 -18.00
CA HIS A 337 -11.00 1.97 -18.03
C HIS A 337 -10.36 1.51 -19.34
N THR A 338 -10.92 1.95 -20.46
CA THR A 338 -10.40 1.66 -21.80
C THR A 338 -8.99 2.23 -21.96
N ASN A 339 -8.75 3.45 -21.44
CA ASN A 339 -7.43 4.07 -21.46
C ASN A 339 -6.40 3.25 -20.66
N ALA A 340 -6.76 2.78 -19.45
CA ALA A 340 -5.87 1.97 -18.63
C ALA A 340 -5.52 0.62 -19.28
N ALA A 341 -6.51 -0.07 -19.88
CA ALA A 341 -6.29 -1.32 -20.60
C ALA A 341 -5.33 -1.12 -21.79
N PHE A 342 -5.54 -0.08 -22.60
CA PHE A 342 -4.63 0.27 -23.70
C PHE A 342 -3.24 0.62 -23.18
N PHE A 343 -3.15 1.39 -22.09
CA PHE A 343 -1.87 1.76 -21.47
C PHE A 343 -1.04 0.55 -21.03
N ASP A 344 -1.68 -0.47 -20.45
CA ASP A 344 -1.02 -1.71 -20.03
C ASP A 344 -0.51 -2.54 -21.22
N ALA A 345 -1.24 -2.53 -22.34
CA ALA A 345 -0.85 -3.23 -23.56
C ALA A 345 0.42 -2.64 -24.20
N LEU A 346 0.62 -1.31 -24.12
CA LEU A 346 1.80 -0.62 -24.67
C LEU A 346 3.13 -1.16 -24.12
N PRO A 347 4.25 -1.07 -24.88
CA PRO A 347 5.58 -1.43 -24.37
C PRO A 347 5.90 -0.79 -23.02
N ASP A 348 6.57 -1.55 -22.15
CA ASP A 348 7.04 -1.06 -20.85
C ASP A 348 8.48 -0.52 -20.98
N ASN A 349 8.91 0.30 -20.02
CA ASN A 349 10.32 0.67 -19.82
C ASN A 349 10.97 1.40 -21.01
N VAL A 350 10.24 2.24 -21.75
CA VAL A 350 10.82 3.15 -22.76
C VAL A 350 11.47 4.34 -22.04
N LEU A 351 12.81 4.40 -22.02
CA LEU A 351 13.60 5.32 -21.19
C LEU A 351 14.42 6.38 -21.98
N ASP A 352 14.20 6.52 -23.29
CA ASP A 352 14.98 7.41 -24.15
C ASP A 352 15.02 8.85 -23.61
N GLY A 353 16.23 9.33 -23.29
CA GLY A 353 16.46 10.67 -22.74
C GLY A 353 16.17 10.82 -21.24
N ALA A 354 15.84 9.75 -20.53
CA ALA A 354 15.55 9.75 -19.09
C ALA A 354 16.04 8.44 -18.43
N PRO A 355 17.32 8.35 -18.03
CA PRO A 355 17.86 7.12 -17.45
C PRO A 355 17.19 6.79 -16.11
N VAL A 356 17.13 5.50 -15.78
CA VAL A 356 16.51 4.96 -14.56
C VAL A 356 17.09 5.56 -13.26
N THR A 357 18.33 6.06 -13.31
CA THR A 357 19.02 6.79 -12.23
C THR A 357 18.48 8.18 -11.93
N THR A 358 17.48 8.64 -12.68
CA THR A 358 16.80 9.91 -12.43
C THR A 358 15.40 9.68 -11.86
N VAL A 359 14.91 10.65 -11.09
CA VAL A 359 13.52 10.64 -10.56
C VAL A 359 12.52 10.43 -11.70
N LYS A 360 12.67 11.13 -12.83
CA LYS A 360 11.78 10.99 -13.98
C LYS A 360 11.89 9.59 -14.61
N GLY A 361 13.10 9.14 -14.92
CA GLY A 361 13.34 7.85 -15.59
C GLY A 361 12.90 6.65 -14.77
N SER A 362 13.14 6.66 -13.45
CA SER A 362 12.70 5.58 -12.55
C SER A 362 11.19 5.31 -12.63
N GLN A 363 10.38 6.32 -12.96
CA GLN A 363 8.91 6.22 -13.00
C GLN A 363 8.35 5.86 -14.38
N PHE A 364 9.21 5.77 -15.40
CA PHE A 364 8.84 5.11 -16.66
C PHE A 364 8.99 3.59 -16.57
N ARG A 365 9.62 3.08 -15.52
CA ARG A 365 9.64 1.64 -15.24
C ARG A 365 8.30 1.17 -14.71
N LYS A 366 7.86 0.00 -15.17
CA LYS A 366 6.67 -0.66 -14.63
C LYS A 366 6.86 -0.91 -13.13
N PRO A 367 5.91 -0.49 -12.27
CA PRO A 367 5.92 -0.89 -10.88
C PRO A 367 5.63 -2.38 -10.74
N LEU A 368 6.42 -3.09 -9.92
CA LEU A 368 6.22 -4.51 -9.60
C LEU A 368 5.62 -4.71 -8.19
N PHE A 369 4.95 -3.67 -7.70
CA PHE A 369 4.17 -3.65 -6.48
C PHE A 369 3.02 -2.64 -6.67
N GLU A 370 1.78 -3.12 -6.73
CA GLU A 370 0.61 -2.31 -7.09
C GLU A 370 -0.65 -2.70 -6.31
N PHE A 371 -1.51 -1.70 -6.06
CA PHE A 371 -2.88 -1.90 -5.55
C PHE A 371 -2.96 -2.65 -4.20
N SER A 372 -1.94 -2.48 -3.35
CA SER A 372 -1.89 -3.08 -2.00
C SER A 372 -3.07 -2.66 -1.10
N GLY A 373 -3.34 -3.46 -0.07
CA GLY A 373 -4.36 -3.17 0.96
C GLY A 373 -3.98 -2.04 1.95
N ALA A 374 -2.90 -1.29 1.70
CA ALA A 374 -2.43 -0.24 2.59
C ALA A 374 -3.39 0.95 2.68
N CYS A 375 -3.27 1.74 3.76
CA CYS A 375 -4.08 2.94 3.97
C CYS A 375 -3.93 3.95 2.82
N GLY A 376 -4.98 4.74 2.55
CA GLY A 376 -4.88 5.87 1.62
C GLY A 376 -3.81 6.87 2.07
N GLY A 377 -2.80 7.09 1.23
CA GLY A 377 -1.68 7.99 1.56
C GLY A 377 -0.55 7.34 2.38
N CYS A 378 -0.52 6.01 2.54
CA CYS A 378 0.49 5.29 3.31
C CYS A 378 1.93 5.75 3.01
N GLY A 379 2.72 6.02 4.04
CA GLY A 379 4.12 6.43 3.90
C GLY A 379 5.10 5.29 3.60
N GLU A 380 4.70 4.02 3.74
CA GLU A 380 5.59 2.85 3.55
C GLU A 380 5.68 2.43 2.07
N THR A 381 4.53 2.25 1.42
CA THR A 381 4.44 1.61 0.10
C THR A 381 5.12 2.37 -1.05
N PRO A 382 5.29 3.71 -1.05
CA PRO A 382 6.11 4.36 -2.09
C PRO A 382 7.55 3.85 -2.14
N TYR A 383 8.14 3.47 -0.99
CA TYR A 383 9.48 2.90 -0.93
C TYR A 383 9.52 1.47 -1.46
N VAL A 384 8.62 0.60 -0.99
CA VAL A 384 8.51 -0.80 -1.46
C VAL A 384 8.25 -0.85 -2.96
N ARG A 385 7.35 0.01 -3.44
CA ARG A 385 7.09 0.19 -4.87
C ARG A 385 8.37 0.56 -5.59
N LEU A 386 9.08 1.60 -5.16
CA LEU A 386 10.31 2.06 -5.82
C LEU A 386 11.36 0.95 -5.91
N VAL A 387 11.63 0.23 -4.81
CA VAL A 387 12.55 -0.92 -4.78
C VAL A 387 12.13 -1.98 -5.81
N SER A 388 10.83 -2.33 -5.86
CA SER A 388 10.31 -3.29 -6.84
C SER A 388 10.48 -2.81 -8.29
N GLN A 389 10.36 -1.51 -8.59
CA GLN A 389 10.54 -1.02 -9.97
C GLN A 389 12.00 -1.00 -10.41
N LEU A 390 12.93 -0.85 -9.46
CA LEU A 390 14.36 -0.79 -9.74
C LEU A 390 14.97 -2.18 -9.86
N PHE A 391 14.56 -3.13 -9.02
CA PHE A 391 15.25 -4.42 -8.85
C PHE A 391 14.31 -5.64 -8.92
N GLY A 392 13.01 -5.44 -9.11
CA GLY A 392 12.00 -6.47 -8.89
C GLY A 392 12.08 -7.70 -9.80
N GLU A 393 12.64 -7.58 -11.00
CA GLU A 393 12.78 -8.71 -11.94
C GLU A 393 13.73 -9.82 -11.44
N ARG A 394 14.57 -9.51 -10.44
CA ARG A 394 15.47 -10.47 -9.78
C ARG A 394 15.42 -10.41 -8.26
N MET A 395 14.37 -9.79 -7.70
CA MET A 395 14.24 -9.57 -6.26
C MET A 395 13.65 -10.79 -5.56
N ILE A 396 14.18 -11.13 -4.39
CA ILE A 396 13.56 -12.04 -3.43
C ILE A 396 13.36 -11.26 -2.12
N VAL A 397 12.14 -11.28 -1.58
CA VAL A 397 11.75 -10.52 -0.41
C VAL A 397 11.50 -11.43 0.78
N ALA A 398 12.27 -11.23 1.85
CA ALA A 398 11.95 -11.66 3.20
C ALA A 398 11.25 -10.51 3.92
N ASN A 399 9.97 -10.68 4.27
CA ASN A 399 9.18 -9.62 4.89
C ASN A 399 8.83 -9.96 6.35
N ALA A 400 9.16 -9.08 7.29
CA ALA A 400 8.79 -9.23 8.69
C ALA A 400 7.29 -9.04 8.87
N THR A 401 6.71 -9.72 9.86
CA THR A 401 5.29 -9.50 10.19
C THR A 401 5.07 -8.06 10.67
N GLY A 402 4.06 -7.38 10.12
CA GLY A 402 3.77 -5.98 10.41
C GLY A 402 2.87 -5.36 9.34
N CYS A 403 2.79 -4.03 9.26
CA CYS A 403 2.06 -3.36 8.16
C CYS A 403 2.47 -3.94 6.80
N SER A 404 3.78 -4.06 6.60
CA SER A 404 4.36 -4.48 5.34
C SER A 404 3.98 -5.89 4.95
N SER A 405 3.83 -6.84 5.87
CA SER A 405 3.30 -8.16 5.50
C SER A 405 1.80 -8.12 5.23
N ILE A 406 1.02 -7.38 6.03
CA ILE A 406 -0.44 -7.31 5.88
C ILE A 406 -0.83 -6.74 4.51
N TYR A 407 -0.28 -5.58 4.12
CA TYR A 407 -0.64 -5.02 2.82
C TYR A 407 -0.01 -5.76 1.63
N SER A 408 1.01 -6.60 1.86
CA SER A 408 1.77 -7.30 0.81
C SER A 408 1.37 -8.76 0.59
N GLY A 409 0.64 -9.36 1.53
CA GLY A 409 0.41 -10.80 1.52
C GLY A 409 -0.87 -11.23 2.23
N THR A 410 -1.89 -10.37 2.30
CA THR A 410 -3.20 -10.82 2.79
C THR A 410 -3.92 -11.62 1.72
N PHE A 411 -4.17 -12.90 2.03
CA PHE A 411 -4.96 -13.79 1.21
C PHE A 411 -6.33 -13.17 0.84
N PRO A 412 -6.80 -13.33 -0.41
CA PRO A 412 -6.15 -14.01 -1.55
C PRO A 412 -5.39 -13.05 -2.49
N THR A 413 -5.18 -11.79 -2.10
CA THR A 413 -4.74 -10.71 -3.00
C THR A 413 -3.31 -10.27 -2.74
N ILE A 414 -2.46 -10.42 -3.75
CA ILE A 414 -1.02 -10.20 -3.68
C ILE A 414 -0.65 -9.03 -4.62
N PRO A 415 -0.06 -7.94 -4.09
CA PRO A 415 0.30 -6.74 -4.86
C PRO A 415 1.63 -6.82 -5.59
N TYR A 416 2.50 -7.79 -5.26
CA TYR A 416 3.73 -7.99 -6.03
C TYR A 416 3.39 -8.52 -7.42
N CYS A 417 3.98 -7.92 -8.46
CA CYS A 417 3.63 -8.19 -9.84
C CYS A 417 4.81 -8.67 -10.67
N GLN A 418 4.50 -9.09 -11.90
CA GLN A 418 5.47 -9.55 -12.89
C GLN A 418 5.63 -8.53 -14.02
N ALA A 419 6.86 -8.45 -14.54
CA ALA A 419 7.16 -7.85 -15.83
C ALA A 419 6.53 -8.69 -16.97
N LYS A 420 6.55 -8.16 -18.20
CA LYS A 420 5.95 -8.84 -19.36
C LYS A 420 6.63 -10.16 -19.71
N ASP A 421 7.85 -10.40 -19.24
CA ASP A 421 8.56 -11.67 -19.40
C ASP A 421 8.25 -12.69 -18.30
N GLY A 422 7.32 -12.38 -17.39
CA GLY A 422 6.90 -13.25 -16.29
C GLY A 422 7.75 -13.13 -15.02
N ARG A 423 8.85 -12.36 -15.03
CA ARG A 423 9.70 -12.19 -13.84
C ARG A 423 9.17 -11.13 -12.91
N GLY A 424 9.31 -11.35 -11.62
CA GLY A 424 8.91 -10.39 -10.60
C GLY A 424 9.39 -10.83 -9.22
N PRO A 425 9.09 -10.04 -8.19
CA PRO A 425 9.55 -10.34 -6.85
C PRO A 425 8.96 -11.65 -6.34
N ALA A 426 9.83 -12.57 -5.89
CA ALA A 426 9.41 -13.65 -5.00
C ALA A 426 9.26 -13.07 -3.59
N TRP A 427 8.19 -13.39 -2.87
CA TRP A 427 7.90 -12.81 -1.57
C TRP A 427 7.53 -13.88 -0.56
N GLY A 428 8.01 -13.75 0.67
CA GLY A 428 7.59 -14.56 1.80
C GLY A 428 7.63 -13.80 3.11
N ASN A 429 6.71 -14.15 4.01
CA ASN A 429 6.71 -13.75 5.42
C ASN A 429 6.89 -15.01 6.26
N SER A 430 8.01 -15.11 6.98
CA SER A 430 8.21 -16.13 8.01
C SER A 430 7.50 -15.68 9.29
N LEU A 431 8.22 -15.05 10.23
CA LEU A 431 7.65 -14.55 11.47
C LEU A 431 7.96 -13.06 11.69
N PHE A 432 7.65 -12.57 12.88
CA PHE A 432 7.93 -11.18 13.25
C PHE A 432 9.39 -11.01 13.66
N GLU A 433 9.95 -11.99 14.34
CA GLU A 433 11.23 -11.97 15.03
C GLU A 433 12.42 -12.42 14.17
N ASP A 434 12.19 -13.25 13.16
CA ASP A 434 13.24 -14.00 12.44
C ASP A 434 13.56 -13.47 11.03
N ASN A 435 12.98 -12.33 10.64
CA ASN A 435 12.98 -11.91 9.24
C ASN A 435 14.38 -11.66 8.67
N ALA A 436 15.33 -11.21 9.50
CA ALA A 436 16.69 -11.00 9.03
C ALA A 436 17.35 -12.34 8.67
N GLU A 437 17.20 -13.30 9.57
CA GLU A 437 17.72 -14.66 9.48
C GLU A 437 17.07 -15.42 8.33
N TYR A 438 15.77 -15.20 8.12
CA TYR A 438 15.02 -15.72 6.98
C TYR A 438 15.60 -15.23 5.65
N GLY A 439 15.85 -13.93 5.53
CA GLY A 439 16.52 -13.35 4.36
C GLY A 439 17.97 -13.82 4.19
N LEU A 440 18.71 -14.01 5.29
CA LEU A 440 20.05 -14.60 5.25
C LEU A 440 20.00 -16.03 4.72
N GLY A 441 19.03 -16.84 5.16
CA GLY A 441 18.80 -18.19 4.64
C GLY A 441 18.58 -18.20 3.12
N MET A 442 17.76 -17.28 2.61
CA MET A 442 17.58 -17.11 1.17
C MET A 442 18.89 -16.78 0.46
N ARG A 443 19.69 -15.84 1.00
CA ARG A 443 21.00 -15.46 0.43
C ARG A 443 21.96 -16.65 0.37
N LEU A 444 22.05 -17.43 1.45
CA LEU A 444 22.90 -18.62 1.51
C LEU A 444 22.46 -19.69 0.50
N ALA A 445 21.14 -19.88 0.32
CA ALA A 445 20.62 -20.79 -0.69
C ALA A 445 20.97 -20.34 -2.11
N ILE A 446 20.84 -19.05 -2.43
CA ILE A 446 21.23 -18.51 -3.74
C ILE A 446 22.73 -18.70 -3.97
N ASP A 447 23.58 -18.39 -2.97
CA ASP A 447 25.03 -18.56 -3.06
C ASP A 447 25.38 -20.02 -3.36
N SER A 448 24.77 -20.97 -2.65
CA SER A 448 24.99 -22.40 -2.86
C SER A 448 24.52 -22.88 -4.23
N ASN A 449 23.34 -22.43 -4.69
CA ASN A 449 22.81 -22.78 -6.01
C ASN A 449 23.68 -22.22 -7.15
N ARG A 450 24.20 -20.99 -6.99
CA ARG A 450 25.12 -20.36 -7.93
C ARG A 450 26.45 -21.10 -8.01
N GLU A 451 27.01 -21.51 -6.87
CA GLU A 451 28.25 -22.28 -6.86
C GLU A 451 28.06 -23.67 -7.49
N GLN A 452 26.95 -24.35 -7.17
CA GLN A 452 26.61 -25.62 -7.81
C GLN A 452 26.44 -25.47 -9.33
N LEU A 453 25.75 -24.42 -9.78
CA LEU A 453 25.60 -24.11 -11.21
C LEU A 453 26.96 -23.92 -11.87
N ARG A 454 27.86 -23.13 -11.27
CA ARG A 454 29.23 -22.92 -11.79
C ARG A 454 29.99 -24.24 -11.97
N ILE A 455 29.92 -25.15 -10.99
CA ILE A 455 30.54 -26.48 -11.08
C ILE A 455 29.95 -27.30 -12.24
N LEU A 456 28.62 -27.29 -12.40
CA LEU A 456 27.94 -28.01 -13.50
C LEU A 456 28.32 -27.45 -14.87
N VAL A 457 28.44 -26.13 -14.99
CA VAL A 457 28.89 -25.45 -16.22
C VAL A 457 30.31 -25.87 -16.56
N GLY A 458 31.23 -25.90 -15.58
CA GLY A 458 32.60 -26.37 -15.78
C GLY A 458 32.64 -27.79 -16.35
N LYS A 459 31.91 -28.73 -15.73
CA LYS A 459 31.79 -30.12 -16.23
C LYS A 459 31.23 -30.21 -17.64
N ALA A 460 30.23 -29.39 -17.97
CA ALA A 460 29.64 -29.35 -19.30
C ALA A 460 30.61 -28.81 -20.35
N LEU A 461 31.42 -27.79 -20.03
CA LEU A 461 32.42 -27.20 -20.94
C LEU A 461 33.60 -28.13 -21.23
N GLU A 462 33.93 -29.03 -20.30
CA GLU A 462 34.94 -30.10 -20.46
C GLU A 462 34.41 -31.31 -21.23
N SER A 463 33.08 -31.41 -21.41
CA SER A 463 32.41 -32.53 -22.08
C SER A 463 32.10 -32.22 -23.55
N ALA A 464 31.71 -33.25 -24.30
CA ALA A 464 31.22 -33.12 -25.68
C ALA A 464 29.77 -32.59 -25.71
N VAL A 465 29.60 -31.28 -25.44
CA VAL A 465 28.33 -30.55 -25.65
C VAL A 465 28.29 -29.91 -27.03
N SER A 466 27.09 -29.52 -27.48
CA SER A 466 26.92 -28.84 -28.77
C SER A 466 27.66 -27.48 -28.79
N PRO A 467 28.14 -27.02 -29.96
CA PRO A 467 28.79 -25.71 -30.08
C PRO A 467 27.91 -24.54 -29.60
N GLU A 468 26.60 -24.63 -29.83
CA GLU A 468 25.61 -23.62 -29.42
C GLU A 468 25.55 -23.53 -27.90
N LEU A 469 25.41 -24.66 -27.20
CA LEU A 469 25.40 -24.67 -25.73
C LEU A 469 26.75 -24.20 -25.18
N LYS A 470 27.87 -24.65 -25.75
CA LYS A 470 29.22 -24.24 -25.31
C LYS A 470 29.40 -22.73 -25.38
N THR A 471 28.93 -22.12 -26.47
CA THR A 471 29.00 -20.66 -26.69
C THR A 471 28.11 -19.92 -25.69
N ALA A 472 26.87 -20.37 -25.51
CA ALA A 472 25.93 -19.75 -24.57
C ALA A 472 26.45 -19.82 -23.12
N LEU A 473 26.97 -20.98 -22.70
CA LEU A 473 27.58 -21.16 -21.37
C LEU A 473 28.81 -20.27 -21.18
N GLY A 474 29.70 -20.19 -22.18
CA GLY A 474 30.86 -19.30 -22.12
C GLY A 474 30.46 -17.83 -21.92
N LYS A 475 29.45 -17.37 -22.66
CA LYS A 475 28.95 -15.99 -22.53
C LYS A 475 28.25 -15.74 -21.18
N ALA A 476 27.47 -16.70 -20.69
CA ALA A 476 26.85 -16.59 -19.37
C ALA A 476 27.88 -16.53 -18.23
N MET A 477 29.00 -17.26 -18.36
CA MET A 477 30.11 -17.22 -17.41
C MET A 477 30.91 -15.91 -17.49
N GLU A 478 31.08 -15.32 -18.68
CA GLU A 478 31.70 -13.99 -18.85
C GLU A 478 30.89 -12.89 -18.14
N LEU A 479 29.56 -13.02 -18.14
CA LEU A 479 28.63 -12.04 -17.57
C LEU A 479 28.12 -12.43 -16.17
N TRP A 480 28.79 -13.37 -15.49
CA TRP A 480 28.31 -13.99 -14.26
C TRP A 480 27.98 -12.99 -13.13
N ASP A 481 28.76 -11.91 -13.00
CA ASP A 481 28.59 -10.87 -11.97
C ASP A 481 27.75 -9.68 -12.46
N LYS A 482 27.10 -9.81 -13.62
CA LYS A 482 26.22 -8.78 -14.19
C LYS A 482 24.76 -9.20 -14.15
N ALA A 483 23.88 -8.20 -14.20
CA ALA A 483 22.43 -8.38 -14.22
C ALA A 483 21.73 -7.43 -15.20
N ASP A 484 22.44 -7.02 -16.25
CA ASP A 484 21.92 -6.18 -17.32
C ASP A 484 21.23 -7.02 -18.42
N ASP A 485 20.68 -6.34 -19.43
CA ASP A 485 19.95 -6.98 -20.53
C ASP A 485 20.82 -7.98 -21.30
N GLU A 486 22.14 -7.75 -21.38
CA GLU A 486 23.10 -8.66 -22.02
C GLU A 486 23.24 -9.96 -21.23
N ALA A 487 23.41 -9.86 -19.91
CA ALA A 487 23.49 -11.02 -19.02
C ALA A 487 22.19 -11.84 -19.05
N ILE A 488 21.03 -11.16 -19.04
CA ILE A 488 19.72 -11.79 -19.12
C ILE A 488 19.55 -12.54 -20.45
N ALA A 489 20.00 -11.94 -21.56
CA ALA A 489 19.98 -12.58 -22.87
C ALA A 489 20.88 -13.83 -22.89
N ALA A 490 22.07 -13.77 -22.28
CA ALA A 490 22.98 -14.91 -22.17
C ALA A 490 22.36 -16.07 -21.36
N GLN A 491 21.72 -15.78 -20.22
CA GLN A 491 20.98 -16.79 -19.45
C GLN A 491 19.89 -17.46 -20.31
N ARG A 492 19.09 -16.65 -21.03
CA ARG A 492 18.00 -17.17 -21.89
C ARG A 492 18.52 -18.05 -23.03
N ALA A 493 19.67 -17.68 -23.61
CA ALA A 493 20.32 -18.51 -24.63
C ALA A 493 20.72 -19.89 -24.08
N VAL A 494 21.23 -19.95 -22.84
CA VAL A 494 21.50 -21.23 -22.17
C VAL A 494 20.22 -22.03 -21.95
N GLN A 495 19.18 -21.39 -21.39
CA GLN A 495 17.88 -22.02 -21.14
C GLN A 495 17.26 -22.63 -22.42
N ALA A 496 17.37 -21.93 -23.55
CA ALA A 496 16.87 -22.42 -24.84
C ALA A 496 17.68 -23.59 -25.41
N ALA A 497 18.99 -23.63 -25.18
CA ALA A 497 19.88 -24.67 -25.70
C ALA A 497 19.84 -25.98 -24.88
N LEU A 498 19.55 -25.90 -23.59
CA LEU A 498 19.62 -27.04 -22.67
C LEU A 498 18.71 -28.23 -23.04
N PRO A 499 17.43 -28.07 -23.43
CA PRO A 499 16.56 -29.21 -23.75
C PRO A 499 17.10 -30.11 -24.86
N ALA A 500 17.59 -29.51 -25.95
CA ALA A 500 18.18 -30.25 -27.06
C ALA A 500 19.48 -30.95 -26.63
N ALA A 501 20.32 -30.27 -25.85
CA ALA A 501 21.56 -30.83 -25.33
C ALA A 501 21.29 -32.02 -24.37
N ILE A 502 20.27 -31.96 -23.52
CA ILE A 502 19.83 -33.06 -22.65
C ILE A 502 19.37 -34.27 -23.48
N GLY A 503 18.68 -34.04 -24.60
CA GLY A 503 18.23 -35.10 -25.51
C GLY A 503 19.37 -35.83 -26.22
N ALA A 504 20.45 -35.12 -26.54
CA ALA A 504 21.61 -35.65 -27.25
C ALA A 504 22.76 -36.10 -26.33
N ALA A 505 22.70 -35.82 -25.02
CA ALA A 505 23.76 -36.10 -24.08
C ALA A 505 23.93 -37.60 -23.78
N SER A 506 25.16 -38.00 -23.45
CA SER A 506 25.47 -39.31 -22.90
C SER A 506 24.78 -39.53 -21.55
N ALA A 507 24.66 -40.81 -21.13
CA ALA A 507 24.03 -41.17 -19.86
C ALA A 507 24.63 -40.44 -18.65
N ASP A 508 25.95 -40.22 -18.65
CA ASP A 508 26.66 -39.56 -17.54
C ASP A 508 26.49 -38.03 -17.55
N LEU A 509 26.33 -37.43 -18.73
CA LEU A 509 26.20 -35.98 -18.89
C LEU A 509 24.75 -35.50 -18.72
N LYS A 510 23.77 -36.37 -18.99
CA LYS A 510 22.35 -36.04 -18.91
C LYS A 510 21.93 -35.52 -17.52
N PRO A 511 22.30 -36.15 -16.38
CA PRO A 511 21.99 -35.62 -15.05
C PRO A 511 22.61 -34.23 -14.78
N VAL A 512 23.82 -33.98 -15.29
CA VAL A 512 24.50 -32.68 -15.15
C VAL A 512 23.71 -31.59 -15.86
N LEU A 513 23.31 -31.81 -17.11
CA LEU A 513 22.54 -30.84 -17.89
C LEU A 513 21.12 -30.66 -17.35
N SER A 514 20.47 -31.72 -16.85
CA SER A 514 19.15 -31.62 -16.22
C SER A 514 19.18 -30.81 -14.93
N MET A 515 20.18 -31.02 -14.06
CA MET A 515 20.35 -30.19 -12.86
C MET A 515 20.71 -28.74 -13.22
N MET A 516 21.51 -28.53 -14.27
CA MET A 516 21.80 -27.19 -14.78
C MET A 516 20.53 -26.47 -15.25
N LEU A 517 19.59 -27.19 -15.89
CA LEU A 517 18.32 -26.62 -16.29
C LEU A 517 17.47 -26.18 -15.09
N SER A 518 17.40 -26.98 -14.02
CA SER A 518 16.69 -26.57 -12.79
C SER A 518 17.33 -25.40 -12.07
N LEU A 519 18.63 -25.17 -12.26
CA LEU A 519 19.37 -24.04 -11.70
C LEU A 519 19.55 -22.88 -12.68
N SER A 520 19.00 -22.97 -13.90
CA SER A 520 19.31 -22.04 -14.99
C SER A 520 18.88 -20.60 -14.70
N ASP A 521 17.96 -20.37 -13.77
CA ASP A 521 17.64 -19.01 -13.34
C ASP A 521 18.73 -18.36 -12.50
N TYR A 522 19.72 -19.12 -12.00
CA TYR A 522 20.81 -18.63 -11.17
C TYR A 522 22.05 -18.19 -11.95
N PHE A 523 22.01 -18.12 -13.29
CA PHE A 523 23.07 -17.41 -14.03
C PHE A 523 23.08 -15.92 -13.66
N ILE A 524 21.90 -15.33 -13.45
CA ILE A 524 21.73 -13.99 -12.90
C ILE A 524 21.59 -14.06 -11.38
N ASP A 525 22.45 -13.31 -10.66
CA ASP A 525 22.36 -13.21 -9.20
C ASP A 525 21.04 -12.57 -8.76
N LYS A 526 20.58 -12.92 -7.56
CA LYS A 526 19.31 -12.42 -7.01
C LYS A 526 19.56 -11.30 -6.01
N SER A 527 18.69 -10.29 -6.03
CA SER A 527 18.72 -9.20 -5.04
C SER A 527 17.86 -9.59 -3.85
N VAL A 528 18.48 -9.90 -2.72
CA VAL A 528 17.76 -10.26 -1.49
C VAL A 528 17.40 -8.99 -0.72
N TRP A 529 16.11 -8.76 -0.53
CA TRP A 529 15.57 -7.64 0.24
C TRP A 529 14.85 -8.13 1.49
N ILE A 530 15.27 -7.60 2.63
CA ILE A 530 14.74 -7.89 3.96
C ILE A 530 13.93 -6.65 4.38
N ILE A 531 12.60 -6.73 4.29
CA ILE A 531 11.71 -5.60 4.50
C ILE A 531 10.97 -5.74 5.82
N GLY A 532 10.94 -4.69 6.63
CA GLY A 532 10.15 -4.70 7.87
C GLY A 532 9.98 -3.32 8.50
N GLY A 533 9.05 -3.23 9.43
CA GLY A 533 8.79 -1.98 10.16
C GLY A 533 9.78 -1.73 11.29
N ASP A 534 9.66 -0.56 11.93
CA ASP A 534 10.52 -0.20 13.07
C ASP A 534 10.39 -1.15 14.26
N GLY A 535 9.19 -1.69 14.54
CA GLY A 535 9.02 -2.63 15.64
C GLY A 535 9.79 -3.95 15.48
N TRP A 536 9.97 -4.41 14.25
CA TRP A 536 10.85 -5.55 13.97
C TRP A 536 12.31 -5.14 14.18
N ALA A 537 12.78 -4.14 13.43
CA ALA A 537 14.20 -3.82 13.34
C ALA A 537 14.78 -3.26 14.65
N TYR A 538 14.00 -2.45 15.38
CA TYR A 538 14.48 -1.79 16.60
C TYR A 538 14.32 -2.67 17.83
N ASP A 539 13.30 -3.53 17.85
CA ASP A 539 12.90 -4.31 19.02
C ASP A 539 13.10 -5.82 18.84
N ILE A 540 12.07 -6.53 18.38
CA ILE A 540 11.99 -8.00 18.53
C ILE A 540 13.01 -8.73 17.64
N GLY A 541 13.24 -8.24 16.42
CA GLY A 541 14.17 -8.83 15.46
C GLY A 541 15.55 -8.16 15.45
N PHE A 542 15.83 -7.27 16.41
CA PHE A 542 17.10 -6.53 16.41
C PHE A 542 18.32 -7.45 16.56
N GLY A 543 18.25 -8.46 17.41
CA GLY A 543 19.37 -9.40 17.62
C GLY A 543 19.71 -10.17 16.34
N GLY A 544 18.70 -10.65 15.64
CA GLY A 544 18.84 -11.29 14.33
C GLY A 544 19.38 -10.35 13.27
N LEU A 545 18.81 -9.14 13.19
CA LEU A 545 19.25 -8.10 12.26
C LEU A 545 20.73 -7.72 12.46
N ASP A 546 21.14 -7.54 13.71
CA ASP A 546 22.54 -7.26 14.07
C ASP A 546 23.47 -8.39 13.61
N HIS A 547 23.11 -9.64 13.93
CA HIS A 547 23.88 -10.79 13.49
C HIS A 547 24.01 -10.86 11.97
N VAL A 548 22.91 -10.72 11.23
CA VAL A 548 22.89 -10.81 9.77
C VAL A 548 23.76 -9.74 9.13
N LEU A 549 23.66 -8.48 9.58
CA LEU A 549 24.50 -7.39 9.08
C LEU A 549 25.98 -7.59 9.44
N SER A 550 26.30 -8.31 10.52
CA SER A 550 27.70 -8.64 10.87
C SER A 550 28.34 -9.73 10.00
N THR A 551 27.55 -10.48 9.21
CA THR A 551 28.07 -11.62 8.44
C THR A 551 28.88 -11.24 7.19
N GLY A 552 28.78 -9.98 6.75
CA GLY A 552 29.36 -9.54 5.48
C GLY A 552 28.64 -10.05 4.22
N ARG A 553 27.51 -10.76 4.36
CA ARG A 553 26.74 -11.28 3.22
C ARG A 553 26.00 -10.16 2.48
N ASN A 554 25.88 -10.31 1.16
CA ASN A 554 25.21 -9.35 0.30
C ASN A 554 23.68 -9.45 0.44
N VAL A 555 23.13 -8.71 1.40
CA VAL A 555 21.69 -8.56 1.64
C VAL A 555 21.33 -7.10 1.82
N ASN A 556 20.14 -6.71 1.37
CA ASN A 556 19.62 -5.36 1.52
C ASN A 556 18.49 -5.33 2.54
N VAL A 557 18.61 -4.52 3.57
CA VAL A 557 17.58 -4.32 4.59
C VAL A 557 16.87 -2.99 4.35
N LEU A 558 15.55 -3.01 4.25
CA LEU A 558 14.70 -1.81 4.22
C LEU A 558 13.86 -1.74 5.49
N VAL A 559 14.17 -0.76 6.34
CA VAL A 559 13.38 -0.46 7.55
C VAL A 559 12.40 0.66 7.25
N LEU A 560 11.12 0.32 7.28
CA LEU A 560 10.00 1.25 7.11
C LEU A 560 9.66 1.87 8.47
N ASP A 561 10.31 2.99 8.77
CA ASP A 561 10.31 3.58 10.10
C ASP A 561 9.09 4.49 10.31
N THR A 562 8.04 3.91 10.90
CA THR A 562 6.84 4.62 11.30
C THR A 562 6.92 5.13 12.74
N GLU A 563 8.00 4.83 13.45
CA GLU A 563 8.24 5.19 14.85
C GLU A 563 7.17 4.68 15.85
N VAL A 564 6.34 3.72 15.47
CA VAL A 564 5.33 3.04 16.31
C VAL A 564 4.98 1.67 15.71
N TYR A 565 4.37 0.78 16.49
CA TYR A 565 3.84 -0.47 15.95
C TYR A 565 2.52 -0.20 15.25
N SER A 566 2.62 0.23 13.99
CA SER A 566 1.50 0.72 13.20
C SER A 566 0.43 -0.36 12.92
N ASN A 567 0.78 -1.65 12.95
CA ASN A 567 -0.19 -2.73 12.72
C ASN A 567 -1.11 -3.00 13.89
N THR A 568 -0.58 -3.01 15.09
CA THR A 568 -1.27 -3.48 16.29
C THR A 568 -1.99 -2.35 17.05
N GLY A 569 -2.14 -1.18 16.43
CA GLY A 569 -2.85 -0.04 17.01
C GLY A 569 -1.98 1.11 17.52
N GLY A 570 -0.68 1.13 17.19
CA GLY A 570 0.22 2.25 17.51
C GLY A 570 0.84 2.18 18.90
N GLN A 571 1.42 1.03 19.25
CA GLN A 571 2.27 0.86 20.44
C GLN A 571 3.60 1.59 20.27
N ALA A 572 4.17 2.03 21.39
CA ALA A 572 5.51 2.59 21.41
C ALA A 572 6.56 1.52 21.02
N SER A 573 7.55 1.93 20.24
CA SER A 573 8.74 1.17 19.88
C SER A 573 10.01 1.84 20.42
N LYS A 574 11.17 1.18 20.33
CA LYS A 574 12.45 1.89 20.54
C LYS A 574 12.75 2.93 19.45
N SER A 575 11.98 2.94 18.35
CA SER A 575 12.03 3.96 17.32
C SER A 575 11.16 5.19 17.61
N THR A 576 10.17 5.07 18.50
CA THR A 576 9.34 6.20 18.95
C THR A 576 10.21 7.31 19.53
N GLN A 577 9.89 8.56 19.19
CA GLN A 577 10.69 9.72 19.60
C GLN A 577 10.23 10.27 20.94
N LEU A 578 11.10 11.06 21.56
CA LEU A 578 10.85 11.67 22.86
C LEU A 578 9.63 12.58 22.80
N GLY A 579 8.74 12.46 23.80
CA GLY A 579 7.50 13.22 23.88
C GLY A 579 6.34 12.72 23.01
N ALA A 580 6.56 11.77 22.11
CA ALA A 580 5.48 11.19 21.31
C ALA A 580 4.57 10.30 22.16
N VAL A 581 3.26 10.46 22.00
CA VAL A 581 2.23 9.64 22.64
C VAL A 581 1.92 8.43 21.77
N ALA A 582 1.94 7.25 22.41
CA ALA A 582 1.59 5.97 21.81
C ALA A 582 1.02 5.04 22.90
N GLN A 583 0.47 3.87 22.54
CA GLN A 583 0.13 2.85 23.53
C GLN A 583 1.40 2.42 24.28
N PHE A 584 1.31 2.21 25.59
CA PHE A 584 2.45 2.04 26.52
C PHE A 584 3.38 3.27 26.68
N ALA A 585 3.05 4.40 26.06
CA ALA A 585 3.70 5.70 26.26
C ALA A 585 2.65 6.83 26.29
N ALA A 586 1.55 6.62 27.04
CA ALA A 586 0.38 7.51 27.04
C ALA A 586 0.70 8.94 27.51
N SER A 587 1.68 9.10 28.40
CA SER A 587 2.16 10.42 28.89
C SER A 587 3.36 10.96 28.10
N GLY A 588 3.54 10.49 26.86
CA GLY A 588 4.70 10.80 26.04
C GLY A 588 5.91 9.92 26.39
N LYS A 589 6.63 9.43 25.38
CA LYS A 589 7.83 8.62 25.60
C LYS A 589 8.92 9.44 26.28
N ARG A 590 9.50 8.86 27.34
CA ARG A 590 10.45 9.56 28.23
C ARG A 590 11.91 9.47 27.81
N TYR A 591 12.23 8.65 26.80
CA TYR A 591 13.60 8.44 26.31
C TYR A 591 13.68 8.68 24.80
N GLY A 592 14.87 9.10 24.34
CA GLY A 592 15.15 9.31 22.92
C GLY A 592 14.98 8.06 22.05
N LYS A 593 14.94 8.29 20.74
CA LYS A 593 14.94 7.23 19.71
C LYS A 593 16.28 6.48 19.73
N LYS A 594 16.26 5.14 19.60
CA LYS A 594 17.47 4.31 19.47
C LYS A 594 18.24 4.68 18.19
N ASN A 595 19.53 4.95 18.30
CA ASN A 595 20.37 5.41 17.18
C ASN A 595 20.89 4.24 16.33
N MET A 596 20.01 3.60 15.57
CA MET A 596 20.35 2.43 14.74
C MET A 596 21.39 2.73 13.65
N GLY A 597 21.33 3.92 13.03
CA GLY A 597 22.30 4.32 12.01
C GLY A 597 23.73 4.29 12.54
N MET A 598 23.96 4.82 13.75
CA MET A 598 25.29 4.78 14.37
C MET A 598 25.68 3.34 14.72
N MET A 599 24.80 2.57 15.34
CA MET A 599 25.08 1.19 15.75
C MET A 599 25.55 0.31 14.59
N PHE A 600 25.02 0.49 13.38
CA PHE A 600 25.47 -0.31 12.23
C PHE A 600 26.68 0.29 11.51
N MET A 601 26.86 1.61 11.55
CA MET A 601 28.07 2.23 11.04
C MET A 601 29.32 1.81 11.84
N THR A 602 29.21 1.40 13.10
CA THR A 602 30.37 0.93 13.88
C THR A 602 30.98 -0.38 13.36
N TYR A 603 30.27 -1.15 12.53
CA TYR A 603 30.86 -2.30 11.85
C TYR A 603 31.92 -1.90 10.81
N GLY A 604 31.81 -0.71 10.22
CA GLY A 604 32.73 -0.21 9.19
C GLY A 604 32.57 -0.84 7.79
N TYR A 605 31.90 -1.99 7.68
CA TYR A 605 31.65 -2.69 6.40
C TYR A 605 30.15 -2.86 6.08
N VAL A 606 29.27 -2.19 6.81
CA VAL A 606 27.83 -2.18 6.51
C VAL A 606 27.50 -0.87 5.80
N TYR A 607 26.85 -0.94 4.63
CA TYR A 607 26.28 0.27 4.00
C TYR A 607 25.08 0.73 4.83
N VAL A 608 25.04 2.01 5.21
CA VAL A 608 23.95 2.56 6.03
C VAL A 608 23.41 3.83 5.42
N ALA A 609 22.10 3.91 5.20
CA ALA A 609 21.45 5.14 4.72
C ALA A 609 20.21 5.49 5.53
N SER A 610 19.95 6.80 5.64
CA SER A 610 18.71 7.36 6.16
C SER A 610 18.05 8.20 5.08
N ILE A 611 16.81 7.89 4.73
CA ILE A 611 16.09 8.45 3.58
C ILE A 611 14.70 8.97 3.97
N ALA A 612 14.26 10.03 3.28
CA ALA A 612 12.89 10.51 3.33
C ALA A 612 12.49 10.99 1.92
N LEU A 613 11.60 10.24 1.27
CA LEU A 613 11.27 10.39 -0.15
C LEU A 613 10.70 11.78 -0.49
N GLY A 614 9.80 12.28 0.34
CA GLY A 614 9.17 13.59 0.22
C GLY A 614 10.14 14.74 0.43
N ALA A 615 11.21 14.53 1.22
CA ALA A 615 12.26 15.51 1.43
C ALA A 615 13.25 15.54 0.25
N ASN A 616 13.73 14.38 -0.19
CA ASN A 616 14.72 14.31 -1.26
C ASN A 616 14.64 13.00 -2.08
N ARG A 617 13.88 13.05 -3.17
CA ARG A 617 13.68 11.92 -4.11
C ARG A 617 14.97 11.46 -4.77
N ALA A 618 15.88 12.38 -5.09
CA ALA A 618 17.15 12.05 -5.72
C ALA A 618 18.09 11.31 -4.74
N GLN A 619 18.14 11.76 -3.48
CA GLN A 619 18.89 11.08 -2.43
C GLN A 619 18.32 9.70 -2.12
N THR A 620 16.99 9.56 -2.08
CA THR A 620 16.33 8.24 -1.92
C THR A 620 16.72 7.28 -3.04
N LEU A 621 16.65 7.73 -4.30
CA LEU A 621 17.03 6.91 -5.45
C LEU A 621 18.51 6.53 -5.40
N LYS A 622 19.39 7.48 -5.08
CA LYS A 622 20.83 7.24 -4.95
C LYS A 622 21.13 6.22 -3.84
N ALA A 623 20.49 6.33 -2.68
CA ALA A 623 20.67 5.40 -1.57
C ALA A 623 20.29 3.97 -1.94
N PHE A 624 19.15 3.77 -2.63
CA PHE A 624 18.77 2.43 -3.09
C PHE A 624 19.71 1.86 -4.15
N GLN A 625 20.22 2.69 -5.06
CA GLN A 625 21.18 2.25 -6.06
C GLN A 625 22.52 1.89 -5.44
N GLU A 626 23.02 2.69 -4.51
CA GLU A 626 24.26 2.39 -3.79
C GLU A 626 24.13 1.14 -2.92
N ALA A 627 23.06 1.04 -2.13
CA ALA A 627 22.78 -0.12 -1.27
C ALA A 627 22.77 -1.43 -2.07
N GLU A 628 22.04 -1.47 -3.18
CA GLU A 628 21.97 -2.68 -4.01
C GLU A 628 23.27 -2.96 -4.78
N SER A 629 24.03 -1.93 -5.16
CA SER A 629 25.32 -2.14 -5.84
C SER A 629 26.42 -2.62 -4.89
N TYR A 630 26.26 -2.38 -3.58
CA TYR A 630 27.25 -2.70 -2.56
C TYR A 630 27.38 -4.21 -2.41
N GLN A 631 28.60 -4.74 -2.52
CA GLN A 631 28.87 -6.17 -2.40
C GLN A 631 29.03 -6.58 -0.94
N GLY A 632 27.97 -6.39 -0.15
CA GLY A 632 27.97 -6.60 1.28
C GLY A 632 26.63 -6.23 1.91
N PRO A 633 26.55 -6.22 3.25
CA PRO A 633 25.31 -5.93 3.96
C PRO A 633 24.95 -4.45 3.85
N SER A 634 23.70 -4.18 3.47
CA SER A 634 23.15 -2.84 3.33
C SER A 634 21.93 -2.66 4.21
N ILE A 635 21.77 -1.50 4.85
CA ILE A 635 20.57 -1.13 5.59
C ILE A 635 20.13 0.30 5.29
N VAL A 636 18.85 0.47 4.97
CA VAL A 636 18.22 1.74 4.63
C VAL A 636 17.05 2.01 5.57
N PHE A 637 17.12 3.09 6.34
CA PHE A 637 16.05 3.59 7.20
C PHE A 637 15.20 4.60 6.45
N ALA A 638 13.94 4.29 6.21
CA ALA A 638 13.01 5.12 5.45
C ALA A 638 11.94 5.72 6.37
N TYR A 639 11.90 7.06 6.51
CA TYR A 639 10.85 7.71 7.28
C TYR A 639 9.48 7.52 6.61
N ALA A 640 8.56 6.88 7.32
CA ALA A 640 7.24 6.47 6.80
C ALA A 640 6.10 7.08 7.63
N PRO A 641 5.53 8.24 7.22
CA PRO A 641 4.37 8.82 7.89
C PRO A 641 3.18 7.86 7.93
N CYS A 642 2.48 7.84 9.05
CA CYS A 642 1.42 6.88 9.34
C CYS A 642 0.17 7.58 9.88
N ILE A 643 -1.00 6.96 9.69
CA ILE A 643 -2.25 7.40 10.33
C ILE A 643 -2.14 7.49 11.86
N ALA A 644 -1.25 6.69 12.46
CA ALA A 644 -0.96 6.71 13.90
C ALA A 644 -0.31 8.03 14.37
N HIS A 645 0.32 8.79 13.47
CA HIS A 645 0.84 10.12 13.77
C HIS A 645 -0.30 11.15 13.89
N GLY A 646 -1.46 10.84 13.33
CA GLY A 646 -2.65 11.68 13.36
C GLY A 646 -2.54 12.94 12.48
N ILE A 647 -1.91 12.79 11.32
CA ILE A 647 -1.75 13.80 10.28
C ILE A 647 -2.83 13.67 9.19
N ASP A 648 -2.94 14.69 8.33
CA ASP A 648 -3.61 14.54 7.04
C ASP A 648 -2.74 13.71 6.09
N MET A 649 -3.22 12.52 5.71
CA MET A 649 -2.47 11.60 4.84
C MET A 649 -2.33 12.10 3.40
N MET A 650 -3.05 13.14 2.98
CA MET A 650 -2.74 13.84 1.73
C MET A 650 -1.37 14.53 1.78
N GLN A 651 -0.91 14.90 2.97
CA GLN A 651 0.32 15.66 3.22
C GLN A 651 1.54 14.78 3.51
N THR A 652 1.49 13.46 3.35
CA THR A 652 2.60 12.57 3.76
C THR A 652 3.95 12.94 3.15
N GLN A 653 3.96 13.41 1.90
CA GLN A 653 5.19 13.88 1.24
C GLN A 653 5.73 15.16 1.86
N GLU A 654 4.84 16.11 2.18
CA GLU A 654 5.23 17.35 2.84
C GLU A 654 5.67 17.09 4.29
N GLU A 655 5.04 16.15 4.97
CA GLU A 655 5.42 15.76 6.34
C GLU A 655 6.82 15.16 6.38
N GLN A 656 7.18 14.31 5.40
CA GLN A 656 8.56 13.82 5.24
C GLN A 656 9.56 14.96 5.01
N LYS A 657 9.18 15.95 4.17
CA LYS A 657 10.02 17.11 3.89
C LYS A 657 10.24 17.96 5.14
N LEU A 658 9.17 18.30 5.86
CA LEU A 658 9.24 19.10 7.08
C LEU A 658 9.96 18.37 8.22
N ALA A 659 9.86 17.04 8.31
CA ALA A 659 10.64 16.26 9.27
C ALA A 659 12.15 16.43 9.05
N VAL A 660 12.60 16.51 7.79
CA VAL A 660 14.01 16.77 7.46
C VAL A 660 14.38 18.24 7.65
N GLU A 661 13.56 19.16 7.14
CA GLU A 661 13.82 20.61 7.22
C GLU A 661 13.80 21.14 8.66
N SER A 662 13.14 20.45 9.59
CA SER A 662 13.13 20.78 11.02
C SER A 662 14.25 20.12 11.82
N GLY A 663 15.06 19.25 11.20
CA GLY A 663 16.08 18.47 11.90
C GLY A 663 15.54 17.30 12.72
N TYR A 664 14.26 16.96 12.59
CA TYR A 664 13.65 15.81 13.27
C TYR A 664 14.21 14.47 12.77
N PHE A 665 14.35 14.35 11.44
CA PHE A 665 14.86 13.15 10.77
C PHE A 665 16.04 13.50 9.84
N PRO A 666 17.27 13.02 10.11
CA PRO A 666 18.42 13.29 9.25
C PRO A 666 18.45 12.43 7.99
N LEU A 667 19.05 12.97 6.93
CA LEU A 667 19.43 12.25 5.71
C LEU A 667 20.94 12.11 5.65
N PHE A 668 21.41 10.88 5.51
CA PHE A 668 22.83 10.58 5.35
C PHE A 668 23.02 9.24 4.64
N ARG A 669 24.23 9.01 4.14
CA ARG A 669 24.68 7.73 3.57
C ARG A 669 26.09 7.45 4.05
N TYR A 670 26.35 6.22 4.43
CA TYR A 670 27.66 5.66 4.71
C TYR A 670 27.91 4.51 3.75
N ASN A 671 28.90 4.67 2.89
CA ASN A 671 29.31 3.71 1.88
C ASN A 671 30.75 3.23 2.15
N PRO A 672 30.92 2.06 2.79
CA PRO A 672 32.23 1.48 3.06
C PRO A 672 33.11 1.31 1.82
N ALA A 673 32.51 1.10 0.64
CA ALA A 673 33.27 0.91 -0.60
C ALA A 673 34.04 2.16 -1.03
N LEU A 674 33.78 3.33 -0.43
CA LEU A 674 34.48 4.58 -0.71
C LEU A 674 35.58 4.88 0.33
N ALA A 675 35.64 4.14 1.44
CA ALA A 675 36.63 4.34 2.48
C ALA A 675 38.06 4.16 1.93
N GLY A 676 38.95 5.10 2.25
CA GLY A 676 40.34 5.08 1.80
C GLY A 676 40.59 5.37 0.32
N LYS A 677 39.54 5.62 -0.49
CA LYS A 677 39.70 6.00 -1.90
C LYS A 677 39.96 7.50 -2.03
N GLU A 678 41.02 7.87 -2.74
CA GLU A 678 41.42 9.26 -2.93
C GLU A 678 40.27 10.12 -3.48
N GLY A 679 39.98 11.23 -2.81
CA GLY A 679 38.91 12.16 -3.19
C GLY A 679 37.48 11.70 -2.92
N GLN A 680 37.27 10.52 -2.30
CA GLN A 680 35.95 9.98 -2.00
C GLN A 680 35.73 9.92 -0.48
N LYS A 681 34.50 10.17 -0.04
CA LYS A 681 34.12 10.09 1.37
C LYS A 681 33.19 8.91 1.57
N ALA A 682 33.51 8.05 2.55
CA ALA A 682 32.62 6.96 2.95
C ALA A 682 31.32 7.52 3.53
N PHE A 683 31.40 8.57 4.36
CA PHE A 683 30.24 9.25 4.89
C PHE A 683 29.81 10.49 4.08
N SER A 684 28.52 10.61 3.83
CA SER A 684 27.87 11.74 3.19
C SER A 684 26.72 12.24 4.06
N TRP A 685 26.83 13.48 4.54
CA TRP A 685 25.72 14.18 5.18
C TRP A 685 24.86 14.84 4.09
N ASP A 686 23.65 14.31 3.88
CA ASP A 686 22.78 14.74 2.80
C ASP A 686 21.66 15.71 3.26
N SER A 687 21.51 15.87 4.58
CA SER A 687 20.63 16.88 5.17
C SER A 687 21.24 18.27 5.02
N LYS A 688 20.40 19.24 4.63
CA LYS A 688 20.73 20.66 4.77
C LYS A 688 20.61 21.07 6.24
N GLU A 689 21.19 22.22 6.59
CA GLU A 689 20.94 22.82 7.90
C GLU A 689 19.44 23.04 8.11
N PRO A 690 18.89 22.73 9.29
CA PRO A 690 17.47 22.90 9.56
C PRO A 690 16.99 24.34 9.33
N THR A 691 15.95 24.51 8.53
CA THR A 691 15.32 25.80 8.22
C THR A 691 13.93 25.94 8.80
N ALA A 692 13.27 24.83 9.14
CA ALA A 692 11.96 24.81 9.77
C ALA A 692 12.07 24.70 11.30
N SER A 693 11.05 25.19 11.99
CA SER A 693 10.96 25.08 13.46
C SER A 693 10.62 23.65 13.87
N PHE A 694 11.45 23.07 14.74
CA PHE A 694 11.22 21.75 15.33
C PHE A 694 9.92 21.69 16.12
N GLN A 695 9.65 22.72 16.94
CA GLN A 695 8.42 22.80 17.73
C GLN A 695 7.17 22.89 16.84
N ASP A 696 7.26 23.61 15.72
CA ASP A 696 6.11 23.72 14.82
C ASP A 696 5.86 22.42 14.05
N PHE A 697 6.90 21.66 13.71
CA PHE A 697 6.74 20.30 13.20
C PHE A 697 5.98 19.41 14.18
N LEU A 698 6.36 19.37 15.47
CA LEU A 698 5.65 18.56 16.47
C LEU A 698 4.15 18.93 16.57
N LYS A 699 3.81 20.22 16.48
CA LYS A 699 2.41 20.69 16.55
C LYS A 699 1.54 20.22 15.38
N ARG A 700 2.12 19.71 14.30
CA ARG A 700 1.37 19.20 13.13
C ARG A 700 0.76 17.84 13.39
N GLU A 701 1.29 17.09 14.35
CA GLU A 701 0.93 15.70 14.56
C GLU A 701 0.13 15.50 15.85
N ARG A 702 -0.92 14.68 15.79
CA ARG A 702 -1.76 14.40 16.97
C ARG A 702 -0.99 13.68 18.08
N ARG A 703 0.00 12.86 17.71
CA ARG A 703 0.83 12.13 18.68
C ARG A 703 1.64 13.06 19.61
N TYR A 704 1.80 14.34 19.27
CA TYR A 704 2.39 15.35 20.16
C TYR A 704 1.33 16.31 20.74
N THR A 705 0.43 16.83 19.91
CA THR A 705 -0.59 17.79 20.37
C THR A 705 -1.57 17.21 21.39
N SER A 706 -1.78 15.89 21.39
CA SER A 706 -2.56 15.23 22.44
C SER A 706 -1.93 15.39 23.83
N LEU A 707 -0.60 15.27 23.94
CA LEU A 707 0.13 15.49 25.19
C LEU A 707 0.06 16.95 25.63
N ALA A 708 0.27 17.88 24.71
CA ALA A 708 0.16 19.32 24.98
C ALA A 708 -1.21 19.72 25.53
N LYS A 709 -2.26 18.98 25.17
CA LYS A 709 -3.62 19.19 25.67
C LYS A 709 -3.89 18.50 27.00
N SER A 710 -3.39 17.29 27.21
CA SER A 710 -3.68 16.51 28.42
C SER A 710 -2.75 16.84 29.59
N ALA A 711 -1.50 17.23 29.31
CA ALA A 711 -0.48 17.55 30.31
C ALA A 711 0.46 18.67 29.79
N PRO A 712 0.01 19.94 29.77
CA PRO A 712 0.72 21.04 29.10
C PRO A 712 2.15 21.28 29.61
N ASP A 713 2.36 21.27 30.92
CA ASP A 713 3.68 21.54 31.53
C ASP A 713 4.67 20.42 31.22
N GLU A 714 4.24 19.16 31.31
CA GLU A 714 5.07 18.01 30.93
C GLU A 714 5.39 18.01 29.43
N ALA A 715 4.39 18.35 28.59
CA ALA A 715 4.58 18.43 27.15
C ALA A 715 5.66 19.46 26.80
N LYS A 716 5.57 20.66 27.40
CA LYS A 716 6.57 21.73 27.19
C LYS A 716 7.97 21.24 27.54
N ALA A 717 8.15 20.67 28.73
CA ALA A 717 9.45 20.17 29.17
C ALA A 717 10.00 19.06 28.26
N LEU A 718 9.14 18.12 27.83
CA LEU A 718 9.53 17.07 26.90
C LEU A 718 9.88 17.61 25.52
N PHE A 719 9.14 18.56 24.98
CA PHE A 719 9.36 19.07 23.62
C PHE A 719 10.60 19.96 23.54
N GLU A 720 10.88 20.76 24.57
CA GLU A 720 12.15 21.50 24.69
C GLU A 720 13.33 20.54 24.72
N ARG A 721 13.23 19.46 25.50
CA ARG A 721 14.26 18.42 25.55
C ARG A 721 14.40 17.66 24.23
N ALA A 722 13.29 17.36 23.55
CA ALA A 722 13.31 16.68 22.26
C ALA A 722 14.07 17.48 21.20
N GLU A 723 13.90 18.80 21.18
CA GLU A 723 14.61 19.67 20.25
C GLU A 723 16.13 19.72 20.54
N VAL A 724 16.50 19.81 21.82
CA VAL A 724 17.91 19.77 22.24
C VAL A 724 18.54 18.43 21.84
N GLU A 725 17.89 17.32 22.16
CA GLU A 725 18.39 15.98 21.81
C GLU A 725 18.46 15.75 20.30
N ALA A 726 17.50 16.27 19.53
CA ALA A 726 17.55 16.21 18.07
C ALA A 726 18.77 16.96 17.52
N LYS A 727 19.02 18.19 17.97
CA LYS A 727 20.22 18.98 17.59
C LYS A 727 21.50 18.24 17.97
N SER A 728 21.61 17.74 19.20
CA SER A 728 22.76 16.97 19.65
C SER A 728 22.99 15.71 18.81
N ARG A 729 21.93 15.01 18.42
CA ARG A 729 21.99 13.81 17.57
C ARG A 729 22.48 14.14 16.17
N LEU A 730 22.03 15.22 15.55
CA LEU A 730 22.50 15.65 14.23
C LEU A 730 24.01 15.95 14.25
N GLU A 731 24.44 16.75 15.24
CA GLU A 731 25.87 17.09 15.40
C GLU A 731 26.73 15.87 15.71
N PHE A 732 26.21 14.94 16.49
CA PHE A 732 26.87 13.67 16.75
C PHE A 732 27.04 12.85 15.45
N TYR A 733 26.00 12.72 14.62
CA TYR A 733 26.12 11.99 13.35
C TYR A 733 27.12 12.63 12.38
N LYS A 734 27.13 13.97 12.26
CA LYS A 734 28.10 14.69 11.43
C LYS A 734 29.53 14.36 11.86
N LYS A 735 29.83 14.55 13.15
CA LYS A 735 31.17 14.30 13.72
C LYS A 735 31.58 12.85 13.64
N PHE A 736 30.66 11.93 13.98
CA PHE A 736 30.92 10.50 13.90
C PHE A 736 31.21 10.06 12.46
N GLY A 737 30.43 10.57 11.51
CA GLY A 737 30.64 10.28 10.09
C GLY A 737 31.94 10.86 9.53
N GLU A 738 32.44 11.98 10.04
CA GLU A 738 33.75 12.53 9.68
C GLU A 738 34.94 11.68 10.19
N LEU A 739 34.71 10.83 11.21
CA LEU A 739 35.73 9.90 11.72
C LEU A 739 35.82 8.60 10.91
N LEU A 740 34.80 8.28 10.10
CA LEU A 740 34.72 7.08 9.26
C LEU A 740 35.24 7.36 7.84
#